data_AF-A0A0F5FFG7-F1
#
_entry.id   AF-A0A0F5FFG7-F1
#
_cell.length_a   1.000
_cell.length_b   1.000
_cell.length_c   1.000
_cell.angle_alpha   90.00
_cell.angle_beta   90.00
_cell.angle_gamma   90.00
#
_symmetry.space_group_name_H-M   'P 1'
#
loop_
_entity.id
_entity.type
_entity.pdbx_description
1 polymer ?
#
loop_
_entity_poly.entity_id
_entity_poly.type
_entity_poly.pdbx_seq_one_letter_code
_entity_poly.pdbx_strand_id
1 'polypeptide(L)'
;MSHPAFEIVRDENIAEINSQAKLYRHKKTGAEVLSLVNDDENKVFGITFKTPPEDSTGIAHILEHSVLCGSEKYPVKKPFVELLKGSMHTFLNAMTFPDKTAYPVASQNLKDFYNLVDVYLDAVLFPLISEETFEQEGWHYELESLDAPLVYKGVVFNEMKGVYSSPDSVMHTLTQNALYPDTTYGKSSGGDPKVIPELTYEQFKRFHRTYYHPSNARVVFAGDDPADKRLEILDAYFSRFERIAIDAEVKLQPRWNAPRAVSGTYAGTIDPDKRRDGMVSVNWMIEPAQSREEVLSHGMLSYLLAGNSAAPLRKTLTESGLGEGMIGGGISSYLRQPMASFGLKGVDPADAGKIEALVLDTLAEIARTGFSAEQVEAAVNTFEFNLREQNTGSYPRGMTYMFNALGTWLHGGDPLAPLSFETALESLKQKARGEHFQGLIRSLFLDNPHRATVKLEADPDQGAREAKVEADTLSSVRAGLSEADLAAVLERTERLKALQESVDKPEDLARIPTLTLADLDRSIRTIPTEECTLGGARALYHRLPTLGIAYLDIGFDLHVLDKALLPYLPLFGRALLQTGTGKEDFVSLTQRIGRTTGGIAQHRGLATRQDGAGTAAWFFLSGKAVPDKFGAMLEIFSDVLLDARLDNRERFRQMALEEKAGFEARLVPGGNGIVDTRLKAGLTEAGWIAEQMSGVSYGRFLKDLVKRIDSDWEAVESVLRRIRDTLFNRGRMVINLTTDEAIWDRAQGELTTFAQALPDTHHADADWSHDFAPADEGLVIPAQVNYVGKGANLKALGFDLSAASAVALRLLNTTYLWDKVRVQGGAYGGSSRFDLSSGNFAFLSYRDPNLTKTLDVYDNAAKALRAEIGETDLVRSVIGVVGDLDRPEFVDAKGYSAMWRILNGTSDELRQRRRDEILATSRADFLALADALDAVAAQGHVVVLGGEAAINAANEKQPGLLSVSKAV
;
A
#
# COMPACT_ATOMS: atom_id res chain seq x y z
N MET A 1 -32.20 -4.94 -18.55
CA MET A 1 -31.55 -4.46 -19.77
C MET A 1 -31.05 -5.67 -20.55
N SER A 2 -31.23 -5.72 -21.87
CA SER A 2 -30.91 -6.88 -22.71
C SER A 2 -30.05 -6.46 -23.89
N HIS A 3 -28.93 -7.15 -24.13
CA HIS A 3 -28.08 -6.98 -25.31
C HIS A 3 -28.23 -8.21 -26.22
N PRO A 4 -28.36 -8.08 -27.56
CA PRO A 4 -28.62 -9.22 -28.45
C PRO A 4 -27.57 -10.33 -28.36
N ALA A 5 -26.30 -9.98 -28.16
CA ALA A 5 -25.18 -10.91 -28.04
C ALA A 5 -25.04 -11.60 -26.67
N PHE A 6 -25.75 -11.12 -25.63
CA PHE A 6 -25.65 -11.65 -24.27
C PHE A 6 -26.98 -12.23 -23.79
N GLU A 7 -26.92 -13.29 -23.00
CA GLU A 7 -28.04 -13.75 -22.18
C GLU A 7 -27.78 -13.37 -20.73
N ILE A 8 -28.83 -12.97 -20.02
CA ILE A 8 -28.75 -12.77 -18.56
C ILE A 8 -28.93 -14.11 -17.88
N VAL A 9 -27.96 -14.49 -17.06
CA VAL A 9 -27.95 -15.74 -16.29
C VAL A 9 -28.58 -15.52 -14.92
N ARG A 10 -28.25 -14.39 -14.27
CA ARG A 10 -28.78 -13.98 -12.96
C ARG A 10 -28.90 -12.45 -12.87
N ASP A 11 -29.89 -11.96 -12.13
CA ASP A 11 -30.13 -10.53 -11.85
C ASP A 11 -30.62 -10.38 -10.40
N GLU A 12 -29.74 -10.01 -9.49
CA GLU A 12 -30.00 -10.06 -8.04
C GLU A 12 -29.46 -8.82 -7.34
N ASN A 13 -30.21 -8.29 -6.38
CA ASN A 13 -29.74 -7.21 -5.54
C ASN A 13 -28.94 -7.77 -4.36
N ILE A 14 -27.70 -7.30 -4.17
CA ILE A 14 -26.83 -7.67 -3.05
C ILE A 14 -26.67 -6.43 -2.16
N ALA A 15 -27.47 -6.39 -1.09
CA ALA A 15 -27.54 -5.24 -0.18
C ALA A 15 -26.19 -5.00 0.54
N GLU A 16 -25.46 -6.06 0.86
CA GLU A 16 -24.18 -6.02 1.58
C GLU A 16 -23.06 -5.27 0.85
N ILE A 17 -23.20 -5.09 -0.47
CA ILE A 17 -22.27 -4.29 -1.30
C ILE A 17 -23.00 -3.18 -2.06
N ASN A 18 -24.23 -2.84 -1.64
CA ASN A 18 -25.11 -1.86 -2.29
C ASN A 18 -25.12 -1.96 -3.83
N SER A 19 -25.27 -3.17 -4.37
CA SER A 19 -25.12 -3.39 -5.82
C SER A 19 -26.21 -4.28 -6.40
N GLN A 20 -26.74 -3.88 -7.55
CA GLN A 20 -27.48 -4.80 -8.43
C GLN A 20 -26.47 -5.64 -9.22
N ALA A 21 -26.36 -6.92 -8.90
CA ALA A 21 -25.45 -7.86 -9.54
C ALA A 21 -26.13 -8.56 -10.73
N LYS A 22 -25.56 -8.40 -11.93
CA LYS A 22 -26.04 -9.03 -13.16
C LYS A 22 -24.97 -9.92 -13.76
N LEU A 23 -25.23 -11.22 -13.79
CA LEU A 23 -24.34 -12.19 -14.44
C LEU A 23 -24.85 -12.43 -15.85
N TYR A 24 -24.01 -12.17 -16.85
CA TYR A 24 -24.30 -12.39 -18.26
C TYR A 24 -23.41 -13.49 -18.83
N ARG A 25 -23.89 -14.11 -19.91
CA ARG A 25 -23.09 -14.98 -20.76
C ARG A 25 -23.14 -14.50 -22.20
N HIS A 26 -21.99 -14.37 -22.83
CA HIS A 26 -21.88 -14.08 -24.25
C HIS A 26 -22.30 -15.30 -25.07
N LYS A 27 -23.31 -15.16 -25.92
CA LYS A 27 -23.93 -16.30 -26.64
C LYS A 27 -22.97 -17.03 -27.57
N LYS A 28 -22.06 -16.28 -28.22
CA LYS A 28 -21.16 -16.83 -29.23
C LYS A 28 -19.96 -17.55 -28.63
N THR A 29 -19.34 -16.99 -27.59
CA THR A 29 -18.09 -17.53 -27.01
C THR A 29 -18.30 -18.27 -25.69
N GLY A 30 -19.41 -18.01 -25.00
CA GLY A 30 -19.64 -18.51 -23.64
C GLY A 30 -18.92 -17.71 -22.55
N ALA A 31 -18.25 -16.62 -22.88
CA ALA A 31 -17.61 -15.73 -21.90
C ALA A 31 -18.61 -15.25 -20.86
N GLU A 32 -18.25 -15.26 -19.58
CA GLU A 32 -19.13 -14.85 -18.50
C GLU A 32 -18.71 -13.46 -17.96
N VAL A 33 -19.71 -12.62 -17.71
CA VAL A 33 -19.52 -11.20 -17.34
C VAL A 33 -20.36 -10.90 -16.11
N LEU A 34 -19.72 -10.50 -15.02
CA LEU A 34 -20.38 -10.00 -13.82
C LEU A 34 -20.40 -8.48 -13.84
N SER A 35 -21.59 -7.90 -13.96
CA SER A 35 -21.81 -6.45 -13.94
C SER A 35 -22.48 -6.05 -12.62
N LEU A 36 -21.71 -5.46 -11.71
CA LEU A 36 -22.18 -4.86 -10.48
C LEU A 36 -22.55 -3.40 -10.76
N VAL A 37 -23.82 -3.04 -10.58
CA VAL A 37 -24.32 -1.67 -10.81
C VAL A 37 -24.60 -1.04 -9.45
N ASN A 38 -23.91 0.05 -9.13
CA ASN A 38 -24.00 0.76 -7.85
C ASN A 38 -23.65 2.25 -8.03
N ASP A 39 -23.62 3.00 -6.94
CA ASP A 39 -23.32 4.44 -6.94
C ASP A 39 -21.84 4.76 -6.66
N ASP A 40 -20.94 3.77 -6.78
CA ASP A 40 -19.50 3.99 -6.58
C ASP A 40 -18.90 4.66 -7.81
N GLU A 41 -18.56 5.95 -7.67
CA GLU A 41 -17.93 6.77 -8.70
C GLU A 41 -16.60 6.18 -9.19
N ASN A 42 -15.93 5.36 -8.37
CA ASN A 42 -14.66 4.74 -8.73
C ASN A 42 -14.85 3.42 -9.47
N LYS A 43 -15.21 3.54 -10.76
CA LYS A 43 -15.53 2.42 -11.66
C LYS A 43 -14.34 1.47 -11.78
N VAL A 44 -14.60 0.17 -11.75
CA VAL A 44 -13.61 -0.91 -11.91
C VAL A 44 -14.00 -1.80 -13.06
N PHE A 45 -13.02 -2.15 -13.88
CA PHE A 45 -13.08 -3.23 -14.84
C PHE A 45 -11.95 -4.20 -14.55
N GLY A 46 -12.21 -5.49 -14.74
CA GLY A 46 -11.13 -6.47 -14.83
C GLY A 46 -11.51 -7.64 -15.71
N ILE A 47 -10.56 -8.07 -16.52
CA ILE A 47 -10.61 -9.32 -17.27
C ILE A 47 -9.58 -10.28 -16.71
N THR A 48 -10.02 -11.50 -16.40
CA THR A 48 -9.19 -12.55 -15.79
C THR A 48 -9.24 -13.80 -16.64
N PHE A 49 -8.08 -14.43 -16.83
CA PHE A 49 -7.94 -15.72 -17.51
C PHE A 49 -7.43 -16.77 -16.54
N LYS A 50 -7.93 -18.01 -16.64
CA LYS A 50 -7.28 -19.15 -15.98
C LYS A 50 -6.01 -19.49 -16.76
N THR A 51 -4.86 -19.47 -16.09
CA THR A 51 -3.54 -19.59 -16.70
C THR A 51 -2.65 -20.54 -15.88
N PRO A 52 -3.07 -21.80 -15.63
CA PRO A 52 -2.26 -22.74 -14.85
C PRO A 52 -0.96 -23.08 -15.62
N PRO A 53 0.23 -22.73 -15.11
CA PRO A 53 1.49 -23.14 -15.73
C PRO A 53 1.71 -24.66 -15.62
N GLU A 54 2.37 -25.23 -16.63
CA GLU A 54 2.77 -26.65 -16.66
C GLU A 54 4.18 -26.87 -16.06
N ASP A 55 4.98 -25.80 -15.99
CA ASP A 55 6.38 -25.79 -15.55
C ASP A 55 6.71 -24.48 -14.79
N SER A 56 7.98 -24.29 -14.42
CA SER A 56 8.46 -23.10 -13.69
C SER A 56 9.15 -22.10 -14.62
N THR A 57 8.84 -22.10 -15.93
CA THR A 57 9.43 -21.15 -16.88
C THR A 57 8.95 -19.71 -16.70
N GLY A 58 7.90 -19.49 -15.89
CA GLY A 58 7.31 -18.17 -15.72
C GLY A 58 6.43 -17.72 -16.88
N ILE A 59 6.01 -18.64 -17.77
CA ILE A 59 5.27 -18.32 -18.99
C ILE A 59 4.03 -17.43 -18.78
N ALA A 60 3.30 -17.63 -17.68
CA ALA A 60 2.11 -16.82 -17.36
C ALA A 60 2.50 -15.38 -17.01
N HIS A 61 3.60 -15.18 -16.28
CA HIS A 61 4.12 -13.89 -15.86
C HIS A 61 4.78 -13.13 -17.02
N ILE A 62 5.59 -13.82 -17.82
CA ILE A 62 6.21 -13.26 -19.03
C ILE A 62 5.13 -12.78 -20.00
N LEU A 63 4.06 -13.56 -20.16
CA LEU A 63 2.95 -13.17 -21.03
C LEU A 63 2.17 -11.98 -20.46
N GLU A 64 2.02 -11.89 -19.15
CA GLU A 64 1.37 -10.74 -18.51
C GLU A 64 2.07 -9.41 -18.81
N HIS A 65 3.39 -9.39 -18.73
CA HIS A 65 4.18 -8.25 -19.18
C HIS A 65 4.03 -8.01 -20.69
N SER A 66 4.18 -9.08 -21.49
CA SER A 66 4.31 -8.98 -22.93
C SER A 66 3.04 -8.52 -23.65
N VAL A 67 1.84 -8.88 -23.14
CA VAL A 67 0.58 -8.42 -23.76
C VAL A 67 0.38 -6.91 -23.62
N LEU A 68 1.05 -6.28 -22.65
CA LEU A 68 1.03 -4.84 -22.43
C LEU A 68 2.10 -4.10 -23.24
N CYS A 69 2.81 -4.79 -24.15
CA CYS A 69 3.84 -4.24 -25.04
C CYS A 69 3.35 -4.01 -26.48
N GLY A 70 2.11 -3.52 -26.62
CA GLY A 70 1.51 -3.17 -27.91
C GLY A 70 0.53 -4.21 -28.43
N SER A 71 -0.47 -3.73 -29.17
CA SER A 71 -1.59 -4.52 -29.67
C SER A 71 -2.02 -4.08 -31.08
N GLU A 72 -2.99 -4.78 -31.68
CA GLU A 72 -3.49 -4.50 -33.03
C GLU A 72 -3.96 -3.03 -33.19
N LYS A 73 -4.76 -2.52 -32.26
CA LYS A 73 -5.22 -1.12 -32.27
C LYS A 73 -4.15 -0.15 -31.81
N TYR A 74 -3.28 -0.57 -30.90
CA TYR A 74 -2.31 0.27 -30.19
C TYR A 74 -0.87 -0.23 -30.40
N PRO A 75 -0.31 -0.09 -31.61
CA PRO A 75 0.99 -0.66 -31.98
C PRO A 75 2.17 0.20 -31.54
N VAL A 76 2.16 0.63 -30.27
CA VAL A 76 3.27 1.34 -29.62
C VAL A 76 3.99 0.38 -28.67
N LYS A 77 5.23 0.67 -28.31
CA LYS A 77 6.04 -0.28 -27.50
C LYS A 77 5.51 -0.48 -26.10
N LYS A 78 4.97 0.58 -25.47
CA LYS A 78 4.50 0.54 -24.08
C LYS A 78 3.19 1.32 -23.88
N PRO A 79 2.04 0.86 -24.42
CA PRO A 79 0.73 1.49 -24.22
C PRO A 79 0.41 1.72 -22.75
N PHE A 80 0.73 0.75 -21.89
CA PHE A 80 0.56 0.83 -20.44
C PHE A 80 1.23 2.08 -19.83
N VAL A 81 2.45 2.40 -20.26
CA VAL A 81 3.19 3.57 -19.77
C VAL A 81 2.56 4.87 -20.26
N GLU A 82 2.05 4.89 -21.49
CA GLU A 82 1.37 6.07 -22.03
C GLU A 82 0.04 6.33 -21.31
N LEU A 83 -0.68 5.28 -20.90
CA LEU A 83 -1.83 5.39 -20.00
C LEU A 83 -1.42 5.92 -18.63
N LEU A 84 -0.36 5.39 -18.03
CA LEU A 84 0.13 5.83 -16.71
C LEU A 84 0.45 7.33 -16.68
N LYS A 85 0.97 7.88 -17.78
CA LYS A 85 1.31 9.30 -17.92
C LYS A 85 0.10 10.21 -18.17
N GLY A 86 -0.91 9.72 -18.89
CA GLY A 86 -1.96 10.55 -19.49
C GLY A 86 -3.40 10.26 -19.07
N SER A 87 -3.61 9.43 -18.05
CA SER A 87 -4.94 9.07 -17.52
C SER A 87 -5.18 9.62 -16.12
N MET A 88 -6.45 9.58 -15.68
CA MET A 88 -6.86 9.81 -14.29
C MET A 88 -7.13 8.49 -13.57
N HIS A 89 -6.39 7.44 -13.92
CA HIS A 89 -6.57 6.13 -13.30
C HIS A 89 -6.46 6.22 -11.78
N THR A 90 -7.37 5.53 -11.10
CA THR A 90 -7.29 5.31 -9.66
C THR A 90 -6.62 3.96 -9.36
N PHE A 91 -6.62 3.06 -10.35
CA PHE A 91 -5.83 1.84 -10.35
C PHE A 91 -5.49 1.45 -11.80
N LEU A 92 -4.23 1.05 -12.02
CA LEU A 92 -3.75 0.58 -13.31
C LEU A 92 -2.65 -0.45 -13.07
N ASN A 93 -2.96 -1.73 -13.22
CA ASN A 93 -1.96 -2.79 -13.02
C ASN A 93 -2.37 -4.08 -13.74
N ALA A 94 -1.52 -5.09 -13.65
CA ALA A 94 -1.81 -6.48 -13.98
C ALA A 94 -1.17 -7.39 -12.92
N MET A 95 -1.70 -8.60 -12.76
CA MET A 95 -1.31 -9.50 -11.67
C MET A 95 -1.31 -10.95 -12.14
N THR A 96 -0.17 -11.62 -11.98
CA THR A 96 -0.03 -13.06 -12.17
C THR A 96 -0.12 -13.80 -10.84
N PHE A 97 -1.17 -14.61 -10.68
CA PHE A 97 -1.37 -15.52 -9.56
C PHE A 97 -0.94 -16.95 -9.96
N PRO A 98 -0.88 -17.90 -9.01
CA PRO A 98 -0.51 -19.28 -9.31
C PRO A 98 -1.33 -20.01 -10.39
N ASP A 99 -2.57 -19.58 -10.67
CA ASP A 99 -3.48 -20.23 -11.63
C ASP A 99 -4.29 -19.27 -12.51
N LYS A 100 -4.07 -17.97 -12.40
CA LYS A 100 -4.83 -16.94 -13.11
C LYS A 100 -3.98 -15.71 -13.36
N THR A 101 -4.30 -15.00 -14.43
CA THR A 101 -3.77 -13.67 -14.70
C THR A 101 -4.92 -12.69 -14.80
N ALA A 102 -4.88 -11.60 -14.03
CA ALA A 102 -5.93 -10.60 -13.93
C ALA A 102 -5.42 -9.22 -14.36
N TYR A 103 -6.23 -8.51 -15.15
CA TYR A 103 -5.90 -7.20 -15.70
C TYR A 103 -6.97 -6.16 -15.29
N PRO A 104 -6.90 -5.61 -14.06
CA PRO A 104 -7.85 -4.62 -13.61
C PRO A 104 -7.40 -3.18 -13.85
N VAL A 105 -8.38 -2.34 -14.16
CA VAL A 105 -8.25 -0.88 -14.24
C VAL A 105 -9.38 -0.22 -13.48
N ALA A 106 -9.13 0.97 -12.96
CA ALA A 106 -10.15 1.77 -12.33
C ALA A 106 -9.96 3.25 -12.63
N SER A 107 -11.07 3.99 -12.74
CA SER A 107 -11.06 5.44 -12.90
C SER A 107 -12.40 6.03 -12.46
N GLN A 108 -12.36 7.25 -11.93
CA GLN A 108 -13.58 8.02 -11.67
C GLN A 108 -14.10 8.74 -12.91
N ASN A 109 -13.21 9.07 -13.85
CA ASN A 109 -13.61 9.74 -15.08
C ASN A 109 -14.16 8.70 -16.06
N LEU A 110 -15.38 8.90 -16.54
CA LEU A 110 -16.07 7.92 -17.38
C LEU A 110 -15.36 7.67 -18.72
N LYS A 111 -14.84 8.73 -19.35
CA LYS A 111 -14.13 8.61 -20.63
C LYS A 111 -12.79 7.91 -20.42
N ASP A 112 -12.07 8.28 -19.38
CA ASP A 112 -10.82 7.65 -18.98
C ASP A 112 -11.02 6.16 -18.70
N PHE A 113 -12.04 5.82 -17.92
CA PHE A 113 -12.40 4.43 -17.64
C PHE A 113 -12.57 3.61 -18.92
N TYR A 114 -13.34 4.09 -19.90
CA TYR A 114 -13.51 3.38 -21.16
C TYR A 114 -12.25 3.37 -22.05
N ASN A 115 -11.42 4.41 -22.00
CA ASN A 115 -10.11 4.40 -22.66
C ASN A 115 -9.22 3.28 -22.10
N LEU A 116 -9.14 3.17 -20.77
CA LEU A 116 -8.37 2.14 -20.08
C LEU A 116 -8.91 0.74 -20.44
N VAL A 117 -10.24 0.55 -20.40
CA VAL A 117 -10.90 -0.71 -20.76
C VAL A 117 -10.60 -1.13 -22.20
N ASP A 118 -10.69 -0.22 -23.18
CA ASP A 118 -10.45 -0.54 -24.59
C ASP A 118 -8.99 -0.92 -24.85
N VAL A 119 -8.03 -0.18 -24.28
CA VAL A 119 -6.60 -0.51 -24.38
C VAL A 119 -6.29 -1.87 -23.74
N TYR A 120 -6.85 -2.15 -22.55
CA TYR A 120 -6.64 -3.43 -21.88
C TYR A 120 -7.28 -4.61 -22.61
N LEU A 121 -8.50 -4.45 -23.14
CA LEU A 121 -9.15 -5.49 -23.93
C LEU A 121 -8.35 -5.83 -25.20
N ASP A 122 -7.82 -4.80 -25.88
CA ASP A 122 -7.02 -5.02 -27.08
C ASP A 122 -5.66 -5.64 -26.76
N ALA A 123 -5.01 -5.18 -25.69
CA ALA A 123 -3.76 -5.73 -25.19
C ALA A 123 -3.89 -7.24 -24.92
N VAL A 124 -4.88 -7.67 -24.14
CA VAL A 124 -4.95 -9.08 -23.74
C VAL A 124 -5.48 -10.01 -24.85
N LEU A 125 -6.36 -9.53 -25.73
CA LEU A 125 -6.99 -10.36 -26.77
C LEU A 125 -6.27 -10.32 -28.12
N PHE A 126 -5.65 -9.18 -28.47
CA PHE A 126 -4.98 -8.95 -29.75
C PHE A 126 -3.56 -8.35 -29.59
N PRO A 127 -2.70 -8.93 -28.73
CA PRO A 127 -1.35 -8.42 -28.55
C PRO A 127 -0.47 -8.65 -29.78
N LEU A 128 0.56 -7.80 -29.96
CA LEU A 128 1.58 -8.01 -30.98
C LEU A 128 2.56 -9.15 -30.61
N ILE A 129 2.98 -9.19 -29.34
CA ILE A 129 3.82 -10.23 -28.71
C ILE A 129 4.89 -10.81 -29.67
N SER A 130 5.70 -9.93 -30.28
CA SER A 130 6.74 -10.35 -31.22
C SER A 130 7.84 -11.15 -30.53
N GLU A 131 8.75 -11.74 -31.31
CA GLU A 131 9.88 -12.47 -30.72
C GLU A 131 10.79 -11.54 -29.92
N GLU A 132 10.97 -10.29 -30.37
CA GLU A 132 11.69 -9.26 -29.63
C GLU A 132 10.99 -8.86 -28.33
N THR A 133 9.64 -8.82 -28.30
CA THR A 133 8.89 -8.60 -27.06
C THR A 133 9.13 -9.75 -26.08
N PHE A 134 9.06 -10.99 -26.55
CA PHE A 134 9.34 -12.18 -25.74
C PHE A 134 10.76 -12.15 -25.16
N GLU A 135 11.76 -11.77 -25.95
CA GLU A 135 13.14 -11.66 -25.49
C GLU A 135 13.34 -10.55 -24.46
N GLN A 136 12.73 -9.39 -24.69
CA GLN A 136 12.82 -8.27 -23.78
C GLN A 136 12.17 -8.59 -22.44
N GLU A 137 10.90 -9.01 -22.47
CA GLU A 137 10.11 -9.19 -21.25
C GLU A 137 10.41 -10.53 -20.56
N GLY A 138 10.70 -11.58 -21.32
CA GLY A 138 11.03 -12.91 -20.82
C GLY A 138 12.51 -13.09 -20.56
N TRP A 139 13.22 -13.65 -21.55
CA TRP A 139 14.65 -13.85 -21.49
C TRP A 139 15.29 -13.96 -22.89
N HIS A 140 16.57 -13.61 -23.00
CA HIS A 140 17.42 -13.85 -24.17
C HIS A 140 18.89 -13.96 -23.78
N TYR A 141 19.70 -14.43 -24.73
CA TYR A 141 21.15 -14.30 -24.66
C TYR A 141 21.58 -12.94 -25.17
N GLU A 142 22.35 -12.19 -24.36
CA GLU A 142 22.99 -10.96 -24.78
C GLU A 142 24.49 -11.20 -25.01
N LEU A 143 25.04 -10.59 -26.07
CA LEU A 143 26.46 -10.59 -26.38
C LEU A 143 26.91 -9.17 -26.73
N GLU A 144 27.90 -8.61 -26.01
CA GLU A 144 28.39 -7.24 -26.26
C GLU A 144 29.40 -7.16 -27.40
N SER A 145 30.20 -8.20 -27.59
CA SER A 145 31.15 -8.35 -28.70
C SER A 145 31.45 -9.83 -28.93
N LEU A 146 32.04 -10.19 -30.07
CA LEU A 146 32.36 -11.58 -30.40
C LEU A 146 33.33 -12.24 -29.40
N ASP A 147 34.02 -11.47 -28.58
CA ASP A 147 35.01 -11.85 -27.58
C ASP A 147 34.49 -11.71 -26.13
N ALA A 148 33.33 -11.06 -25.94
CA ALA A 148 32.66 -10.96 -24.63
C ALA A 148 32.03 -12.30 -24.18
N PRO A 149 31.84 -12.52 -22.87
CA PRO A 149 31.06 -13.65 -22.39
C PRO A 149 29.58 -13.49 -22.78
N LEU A 150 28.90 -14.62 -22.98
CA LEU A 150 27.45 -14.67 -23.17
C LEU A 150 26.76 -14.45 -21.82
N VAL A 151 25.68 -13.68 -21.77
CA VAL A 151 24.90 -13.44 -20.53
C VAL A 151 23.41 -13.62 -20.76
N TYR A 152 22.66 -13.97 -19.71
CA TYR A 152 21.19 -13.91 -19.73
C TYR A 152 20.70 -12.49 -19.43
N LYS A 153 19.66 -12.05 -20.15
CA LYS A 153 18.90 -10.83 -19.82
C LYS A 153 17.41 -11.01 -20.10
N GLY A 154 16.58 -10.21 -19.46
CA GLY A 154 15.14 -10.13 -19.63
C GLY A 154 14.48 -9.45 -18.42
N VAL A 155 13.32 -8.83 -18.59
CA VAL A 155 12.62 -8.11 -17.51
C VAL A 155 12.23 -9.08 -16.40
N VAL A 156 11.43 -10.10 -16.72
CA VAL A 156 10.95 -11.10 -15.75
C VAL A 156 12.11 -11.96 -15.24
N PHE A 157 13.08 -12.32 -16.08
CA PHE A 157 14.28 -13.04 -15.62
C PHE A 157 14.99 -12.28 -14.48
N ASN A 158 15.24 -10.98 -14.66
CA ASN A 158 15.91 -10.15 -13.66
C ASN A 158 15.03 -9.88 -12.43
N GLU A 159 13.74 -9.66 -12.63
CA GLU A 159 12.77 -9.52 -11.55
C GLU A 159 12.75 -10.75 -10.65
N MET A 160 12.65 -11.95 -11.24
CA MET A 160 12.60 -13.20 -10.50
C MET A 160 13.93 -13.53 -9.82
N LYS A 161 15.09 -13.12 -10.35
CA LYS A 161 16.36 -13.17 -9.60
C LYS A 161 16.28 -12.31 -8.33
N GLY A 162 15.64 -11.14 -8.41
CA GLY A 162 15.33 -10.30 -7.25
C GLY A 162 14.39 -11.00 -6.26
N VAL A 163 13.27 -11.57 -6.74
CA VAL A 163 12.31 -12.29 -5.89
C VAL A 163 12.97 -13.47 -5.17
N TYR A 164 13.77 -14.28 -5.87
CA TYR A 164 14.46 -15.44 -5.29
C TYR A 164 15.65 -15.06 -4.39
N SER A 165 16.05 -13.79 -4.33
CA SER A 165 17.01 -13.29 -3.34
C SER A 165 16.37 -12.95 -1.99
N SER A 166 15.03 -12.85 -1.94
CA SER A 166 14.27 -12.59 -0.71
C SER A 166 14.00 -13.91 0.03
N PRO A 167 14.48 -14.09 1.28
CA PRO A 167 14.23 -15.32 2.03
C PRO A 167 12.74 -15.54 2.33
N ASP A 168 11.95 -14.49 2.58
CA ASP A 168 10.50 -14.62 2.76
C ASP A 168 9.82 -15.17 1.48
N SER A 169 10.26 -14.76 0.29
CA SER A 169 9.72 -15.23 -1.01
C SER A 169 10.15 -16.68 -1.32
N VAL A 170 11.40 -17.03 -1.01
CA VAL A 170 11.90 -18.41 -1.11
C VAL A 170 11.12 -19.31 -0.17
N MET A 171 10.88 -18.87 1.07
CA MET A 171 10.10 -19.62 2.06
C MET A 171 8.66 -19.86 1.60
N HIS A 172 8.01 -18.84 1.03
CA HIS A 172 6.66 -18.97 0.46
C HIS A 172 6.62 -19.98 -0.69
N THR A 173 7.55 -19.86 -1.65
CA THR A 173 7.65 -20.76 -2.80
C THR A 173 7.89 -22.21 -2.36
N LEU A 174 8.83 -22.42 -1.43
CA LEU A 174 9.15 -23.73 -0.88
C LEU A 174 7.93 -24.35 -0.17
N THR A 175 7.18 -23.53 0.59
CA THR A 175 5.98 -23.97 1.29
C THR A 175 4.86 -24.36 0.34
N GLN A 176 4.56 -23.54 -0.67
CA GLN A 176 3.53 -23.84 -1.65
C GLN A 176 3.89 -25.10 -2.45
N ASN A 177 5.14 -25.21 -2.92
CA ASN A 177 5.60 -26.38 -3.66
C ASN A 177 5.56 -27.66 -2.81
N ALA A 178 5.89 -27.55 -1.52
CA ALA A 178 5.82 -28.67 -0.61
C ALA A 178 4.39 -29.21 -0.46
N LEU A 179 3.40 -28.32 -0.28
CA LEU A 179 2.00 -28.70 -0.05
C LEU A 179 1.27 -29.14 -1.32
N TYR A 180 1.60 -28.60 -2.50
CA TYR A 180 0.83 -28.85 -3.72
C TYR A 180 1.65 -29.48 -4.87
N PRO A 181 2.45 -30.54 -4.63
CA PRO A 181 3.41 -31.05 -5.60
C PRO A 181 2.78 -31.65 -6.87
N ASP A 182 1.52 -32.08 -6.82
CA ASP A 182 0.84 -32.80 -7.91
C ASP A 182 -0.06 -31.88 -8.77
N THR A 183 -0.03 -30.57 -8.52
CA THR A 183 -0.87 -29.58 -9.20
C THR A 183 -0.01 -28.43 -9.76
N THR A 184 -0.63 -27.50 -10.48
CA THR A 184 0.04 -26.29 -10.99
C THR A 184 0.69 -25.44 -9.88
N TYR A 185 0.16 -25.52 -8.66
CA TYR A 185 0.70 -24.79 -7.51
C TYR A 185 2.06 -25.32 -7.02
N GLY A 186 2.46 -26.52 -7.47
CA GLY A 186 3.81 -27.06 -7.29
C GLY A 186 4.86 -26.45 -8.23
N LYS A 187 4.47 -25.47 -9.05
CA LYS A 187 5.32 -24.73 -10.00
C LYS A 187 5.40 -23.25 -9.60
N SER A 188 6.43 -22.57 -10.11
CA SER A 188 6.57 -21.12 -10.00
C SER A 188 5.94 -20.44 -11.22
N SER A 189 4.73 -19.90 -11.05
CA SER A 189 4.03 -19.12 -12.08
C SER A 189 4.76 -17.83 -12.45
N GLY A 190 5.46 -17.22 -11.48
CA GLY A 190 6.34 -16.07 -11.69
C GLY A 190 7.61 -16.41 -12.48
N GLY A 191 8.06 -17.66 -12.37
CA GLY A 191 9.26 -18.19 -13.02
C GLY A 191 10.41 -18.42 -12.05
N ASP A 192 11.04 -19.59 -12.13
CA ASP A 192 12.32 -19.86 -11.48
C ASP A 192 13.44 -19.40 -12.43
N PRO A 193 14.35 -18.49 -12.04
CA PRO A 193 15.46 -18.06 -12.90
C PRO A 193 16.29 -19.20 -13.50
N LYS A 194 16.32 -20.37 -12.85
CA LYS A 194 17.01 -21.56 -13.35
C LYS A 194 16.28 -22.25 -14.50
N VAL A 195 14.97 -22.01 -14.65
CA VAL A 195 14.06 -22.67 -15.60
C VAL A 195 13.51 -21.68 -16.64
N ILE A 196 13.44 -20.38 -16.34
CA ILE A 196 13.04 -19.33 -17.30
C ILE A 196 13.77 -19.49 -18.66
N PRO A 197 15.10 -19.74 -18.71
CA PRO A 197 15.83 -19.95 -19.96
C PRO A 197 15.44 -21.20 -20.78
N GLU A 198 14.53 -22.04 -20.29
CA GLU A 198 14.01 -23.17 -21.06
C GLU A 198 12.77 -22.78 -21.89
N LEU A 199 12.18 -21.59 -21.64
CA LEU A 199 11.00 -21.12 -22.37
C LEU A 199 11.33 -20.78 -23.81
N THR A 200 10.57 -21.33 -24.75
CA THR A 200 10.65 -20.99 -26.17
C THR A 200 9.54 -20.04 -26.60
N TYR A 201 9.81 -19.23 -27.62
CA TYR A 201 8.81 -18.33 -28.22
C TYR A 201 7.55 -19.06 -28.74
N GLU A 202 7.70 -20.29 -29.22
CA GLU A 202 6.56 -21.11 -29.66
C GLU A 202 5.68 -21.60 -28.50
N GLN A 203 6.29 -21.95 -27.35
CA GLN A 203 5.52 -22.22 -26.13
C GLN A 203 4.76 -20.98 -25.68
N PHE A 204 5.45 -19.83 -25.65
CA PHE A 204 4.88 -18.53 -25.28
C PHE A 204 3.66 -18.16 -26.14
N LYS A 205 3.77 -18.18 -27.47
CA LYS A 205 2.62 -17.94 -28.38
C LYS A 205 1.49 -18.95 -28.20
N ARG A 206 1.83 -20.24 -28.02
CA ARG A 206 0.83 -21.29 -27.83
C ARG A 206 0.05 -21.08 -26.53
N PHE A 207 0.71 -20.63 -25.47
CA PHE A 207 0.08 -20.36 -24.19
C PHE A 207 -0.93 -19.23 -24.30
N HIS A 208 -0.57 -18.11 -24.97
CA HIS A 208 -1.52 -17.04 -25.28
C HIS A 208 -2.74 -17.56 -26.07
N ARG A 209 -2.50 -18.19 -27.22
CA ARG A 209 -3.58 -18.72 -28.08
C ARG A 209 -4.53 -19.67 -27.35
N THR A 210 -4.02 -20.43 -26.38
CA THR A 210 -4.81 -21.40 -25.59
C THR A 210 -5.61 -20.71 -24.50
N TYR A 211 -4.97 -19.88 -23.67
CA TYR A 211 -5.57 -19.39 -22.42
C TYR A 211 -6.18 -17.98 -22.52
N TYR A 212 -5.69 -17.13 -23.42
CA TYR A 212 -6.16 -15.75 -23.62
C TYR A 212 -7.30 -15.67 -24.64
N HIS A 213 -8.34 -16.45 -24.38
CA HIS A 213 -9.51 -16.57 -25.25
C HIS A 213 -10.79 -16.26 -24.47
N PRO A 214 -11.80 -15.56 -25.04
CA PRO A 214 -13.02 -15.20 -24.31
C PRO A 214 -13.76 -16.38 -23.64
N SER A 215 -13.75 -17.57 -24.24
CA SER A 215 -14.27 -18.81 -23.61
C SER A 215 -13.66 -19.15 -22.24
N ASN A 216 -12.44 -18.70 -21.96
CA ASN A 216 -11.72 -18.87 -20.68
C ASN A 216 -11.70 -17.58 -19.83
N ALA A 217 -12.23 -16.49 -20.35
CA ALA A 217 -12.25 -15.21 -19.66
C ALA A 217 -13.36 -15.15 -18.60
N ARG A 218 -13.09 -14.42 -17.53
CA ARG A 218 -14.06 -13.92 -16.55
C ARG A 218 -13.92 -12.41 -16.47
N VAL A 219 -15.01 -11.71 -16.75
CA VAL A 219 -15.02 -10.24 -16.77
C VAL A 219 -15.86 -9.71 -15.62
N VAL A 220 -15.34 -8.70 -14.92
CA VAL A 220 -16.07 -7.96 -13.89
C VAL A 220 -16.11 -6.48 -14.25
N PHE A 221 -17.28 -5.88 -14.12
CA PHE A 221 -17.48 -4.43 -14.06
C PHE A 221 -18.15 -4.07 -12.74
N ALA A 222 -17.73 -2.98 -12.11
CA ALA A 222 -18.36 -2.42 -10.92
C ALA A 222 -18.34 -0.88 -10.97
N GLY A 223 -19.43 -0.23 -10.59
CA GLY A 223 -19.52 1.23 -10.55
C GLY A 223 -20.85 1.77 -11.08
N ASP A 224 -20.90 3.09 -11.21
CA ASP A 224 -22.03 3.92 -11.65
C ASP A 224 -22.05 4.22 -13.16
N ASP A 225 -21.19 3.59 -13.96
CA ASP A 225 -21.25 3.72 -15.43
C ASP A 225 -22.46 2.99 -16.07
N PRO A 226 -22.94 3.45 -17.24
CA PRO A 226 -24.07 2.81 -17.93
C PRO A 226 -23.82 1.33 -18.25
N ALA A 227 -24.60 0.44 -17.63
CA ALA A 227 -24.34 -1.00 -17.68
C ALA A 227 -24.47 -1.62 -19.09
N ASP A 228 -25.33 -1.04 -19.93
CA ASP A 228 -25.52 -1.38 -21.33
C ASP A 228 -24.27 -1.08 -22.18
N LYS A 229 -23.53 -0.02 -21.85
CA LYS A 229 -22.28 0.32 -22.55
C LYS A 229 -21.19 -0.72 -22.33
N ARG A 230 -21.17 -1.35 -21.14
CA ARG A 230 -20.24 -2.45 -20.80
C ARG A 230 -20.38 -3.61 -21.78
N LEU A 231 -21.62 -3.99 -22.10
CA LEU A 231 -21.90 -5.11 -23.00
C LEU A 231 -21.57 -4.78 -24.47
N GLU A 232 -21.84 -3.55 -24.91
CA GLU A 232 -21.45 -3.08 -26.25
C GLU A 232 -19.93 -3.15 -26.46
N ILE A 233 -19.16 -2.67 -25.48
CA ILE A 233 -17.69 -2.69 -25.52
C ILE A 233 -17.21 -4.13 -25.62
N LEU A 234 -17.71 -5.03 -24.77
CA LEU A 234 -17.28 -6.43 -24.80
C LEU A 234 -17.67 -7.15 -26.10
N ASP A 235 -18.86 -6.91 -26.66
CA ASP A 235 -19.30 -7.54 -27.91
C ASP A 235 -18.40 -7.16 -29.09
N ALA A 236 -17.91 -5.91 -29.14
CA ALA A 236 -17.00 -5.45 -30.19
C ALA A 236 -15.70 -6.29 -30.26
N TYR A 237 -15.28 -6.88 -29.15
CA TYR A 237 -14.14 -7.80 -29.07
C TYR A 237 -14.57 -9.26 -29.19
N PHE A 238 -15.54 -9.70 -28.39
CA PHE A 238 -15.92 -11.10 -28.27
C PHE A 238 -16.59 -11.65 -29.53
N SER A 239 -17.26 -10.81 -30.33
CA SER A 239 -17.86 -11.22 -31.61
C SER A 239 -16.82 -11.71 -32.63
N ARG A 240 -15.55 -11.32 -32.50
CA ARG A 240 -14.42 -11.75 -33.35
C ARG A 240 -13.96 -13.18 -33.07
N PHE A 241 -14.44 -13.82 -32.00
CA PHE A 241 -14.05 -15.17 -31.60
C PHE A 241 -15.18 -16.18 -31.78
N GLU A 242 -14.82 -17.45 -31.92
CA GLU A 242 -15.74 -18.59 -31.84
C GLU A 242 -15.53 -19.33 -30.51
N ARG A 243 -16.56 -20.04 -30.02
CA ARG A 243 -16.39 -20.85 -28.82
C ARG A 243 -15.38 -21.98 -29.05
N ILE A 244 -14.49 -22.18 -28.07
CA ILE A 244 -13.55 -23.31 -28.04
C ILE A 244 -13.58 -23.98 -26.67
N ALA A 245 -13.20 -25.26 -26.62
CA ALA A 245 -12.98 -25.98 -25.37
C ALA A 245 -11.55 -25.74 -24.89
N ILE A 246 -11.38 -25.32 -23.64
CA ILE A 246 -10.09 -25.06 -23.01
C ILE A 246 -10.05 -25.82 -21.70
N ASP A 247 -9.07 -26.71 -21.54
CA ASP A 247 -8.80 -27.36 -20.26
C ASP A 247 -7.85 -26.49 -19.44
N ALA A 248 -8.44 -25.65 -18.58
CA ALA A 248 -7.72 -24.82 -17.63
C ALA A 248 -8.04 -25.22 -16.17
N GLU A 249 -8.61 -26.41 -15.95
CA GLU A 249 -9.09 -26.79 -14.63
C GLU A 249 -7.95 -27.18 -13.69
N VAL A 250 -7.84 -26.47 -12.56
CA VAL A 250 -6.81 -26.73 -11.56
C VAL A 250 -7.25 -27.88 -10.66
N LYS A 251 -6.75 -29.10 -10.88
CA LYS A 251 -7.12 -30.27 -10.07
C LYS A 251 -6.85 -30.08 -8.57
N LEU A 252 -7.60 -30.79 -7.73
CA LEU A 252 -7.32 -30.86 -6.29
C LEU A 252 -6.06 -31.68 -6.03
N GLN A 253 -5.25 -31.21 -5.09
CA GLN A 253 -4.10 -31.93 -4.55
C GLN A 253 -4.58 -33.14 -3.73
N PRO A 254 -4.10 -34.36 -4.03
CA PRO A 254 -4.37 -35.53 -3.21
C PRO A 254 -3.87 -35.38 -1.77
N ARG A 255 -4.66 -35.87 -0.80
CA ARG A 255 -4.28 -35.87 0.62
C ARG A 255 -3.11 -36.81 0.89
N TRP A 256 -2.26 -36.42 1.82
CA TRP A 256 -1.23 -37.31 2.37
C TRP A 256 -1.77 -38.11 3.54
N ASN A 257 -1.08 -39.18 3.89
CA ASN A 257 -1.37 -40.02 5.05
C ASN A 257 -0.42 -39.76 6.24
N ALA A 258 0.62 -38.94 6.06
CA ALA A 258 1.56 -38.56 7.10
C ALA A 258 2.18 -37.17 6.83
N PRO A 259 2.54 -36.41 7.89
CA PRO A 259 3.25 -35.15 7.76
C PRO A 259 4.62 -35.30 7.07
N ARG A 260 5.11 -34.21 6.49
CA ARG A 260 6.42 -34.14 5.82
C ARG A 260 7.28 -33.02 6.41
N ALA A 261 8.59 -33.15 6.25
CA ALA A 261 9.55 -32.09 6.55
C ALA A 261 10.32 -31.74 5.28
N VAL A 262 10.46 -30.44 5.00
CA VAL A 262 11.18 -29.92 3.84
C VAL A 262 12.20 -28.90 4.33
N SER A 263 13.40 -28.92 3.74
CA SER A 263 14.44 -27.94 4.03
C SER A 263 14.93 -27.31 2.74
N GLY A 264 15.22 -26.02 2.79
CA GLY A 264 15.85 -25.27 1.71
C GLY A 264 16.88 -24.30 2.26
N THR A 265 17.60 -23.64 1.35
CA THR A 265 18.58 -22.61 1.67
C THR A 265 18.31 -21.33 0.88
N TYR A 266 18.80 -20.20 1.38
CA TYR A 266 18.88 -18.95 0.64
C TYR A 266 20.28 -18.36 0.74
N ALA A 267 20.67 -17.55 -0.25
CA ALA A 267 21.91 -16.79 -0.19
C ALA A 267 21.85 -15.75 0.92
N GLY A 268 22.67 -15.91 1.95
CA GLY A 268 22.66 -15.05 3.13
C GLY A 268 23.90 -15.24 4.00
N THR A 269 24.08 -14.36 4.97
CA THR A 269 25.20 -14.45 5.92
C THR A 269 24.80 -15.18 7.18
N ILE A 270 25.73 -15.91 7.77
CA ILE A 270 25.57 -16.53 9.10
C ILE A 270 26.33 -15.68 10.11
N ASP A 271 25.63 -15.24 11.16
CA ASP A 271 26.26 -14.60 12.31
C ASP A 271 26.99 -15.67 13.14
N PRO A 272 28.32 -15.56 13.33
CA PRO A 272 29.10 -16.56 14.06
C PRO A 272 28.85 -16.54 15.58
N ASP A 273 28.36 -15.43 16.14
CA ASP A 273 28.15 -15.26 17.58
C ASP A 273 26.73 -15.67 18.00
N LYS A 274 25.73 -15.49 17.12
CA LYS A 274 24.35 -15.89 17.37
C LYS A 274 23.62 -16.30 16.09
N ARG A 275 23.48 -17.61 15.88
CA ARG A 275 22.79 -18.18 14.72
C ARG A 275 21.29 -17.81 14.72
N ARG A 276 20.91 -16.85 13.88
CA ARG A 276 19.54 -16.32 13.72
C ARG A 276 19.15 -16.16 12.25
N ASP A 277 19.80 -16.91 11.37
CA ASP A 277 19.61 -16.84 9.93
C ASP A 277 18.42 -17.66 9.40
N GLY A 278 17.76 -18.43 10.27
CA GLY A 278 16.72 -19.37 9.89
C GLY A 278 15.31 -18.81 9.82
N MET A 279 14.46 -19.51 9.07
CA MET A 279 12.99 -19.42 9.12
C MET A 279 12.40 -20.82 9.23
N VAL A 280 11.37 -20.99 10.05
CA VAL A 280 10.65 -22.25 10.22
C VAL A 280 9.15 -21.99 10.23
N SER A 281 8.40 -22.72 9.42
CA SER A 281 6.93 -22.70 9.43
C SER A 281 6.34 -24.10 9.42
N VAL A 282 5.17 -24.24 10.06
CA VAL A 282 4.32 -25.42 10.00
C VAL A 282 3.11 -25.06 9.15
N ASN A 283 2.82 -25.88 8.15
CA ASN A 283 1.91 -25.52 7.08
C ASN A 283 0.94 -26.66 6.79
N TRP A 284 -0.28 -26.33 6.39
CA TRP A 284 -1.33 -27.31 6.06
C TRP A 284 -2.01 -26.95 4.74
N MET A 285 -2.34 -27.98 3.97
CA MET A 285 -3.35 -27.88 2.91
C MET A 285 -4.72 -28.12 3.53
N ILE A 286 -5.67 -27.24 3.24
CA ILE A 286 -7.06 -27.29 3.72
C ILE A 286 -7.98 -27.57 2.53
N GLU A 287 -9.03 -28.36 2.76
CA GLU A 287 -10.03 -28.63 1.73
C GLU A 287 -10.81 -27.35 1.37
N PRO A 288 -11.32 -27.23 0.13
CA PRO A 288 -12.14 -26.09 -0.24
C PRO A 288 -13.39 -26.06 0.64
N ALA A 289 -13.69 -24.90 1.21
CA ALA A 289 -14.89 -24.70 2.01
C ALA A 289 -16.15 -24.95 1.15
N GLN A 290 -17.15 -25.61 1.72
CA GLN A 290 -18.37 -26.00 1.03
C GLN A 290 -19.48 -24.94 1.12
N SER A 291 -19.32 -23.95 2.00
CA SER A 291 -20.31 -22.89 2.21
C SER A 291 -19.67 -21.56 2.56
N ARG A 292 -20.43 -20.47 2.38
CA ARG A 292 -20.00 -19.12 2.79
C ARG A 292 -19.73 -19.06 4.30
N GLU A 293 -20.53 -19.73 5.11
CA GLU A 293 -20.34 -19.80 6.56
C GLU A 293 -19.00 -20.45 6.94
N GLU A 294 -18.60 -21.51 6.24
CA GLU A 294 -17.32 -22.19 6.46
C GLU A 294 -16.13 -21.29 6.05
N VAL A 295 -16.25 -20.55 4.93
CA VAL A 295 -15.26 -19.54 4.53
C VAL A 295 -15.10 -18.47 5.63
N LEU A 296 -16.21 -17.92 6.14
CA LEU A 296 -16.17 -16.93 7.22
C LEU A 296 -15.62 -17.54 8.51
N SER A 297 -15.91 -18.81 8.79
CA SER A 297 -15.38 -19.53 9.96
C SER A 297 -13.87 -19.69 9.90
N HIS A 298 -13.32 -20.02 8.73
CA HIS A 298 -11.87 -20.10 8.52
C HIS A 298 -11.21 -18.73 8.70
N GLY A 299 -11.81 -17.66 8.14
CA GLY A 299 -11.32 -16.29 8.32
C GLY A 299 -11.30 -15.85 9.79
N MET A 300 -12.40 -16.09 10.51
CA MET A 300 -12.50 -15.74 11.94
C MET A 300 -11.55 -16.59 12.81
N LEU A 301 -11.39 -17.88 12.51
CA LEU A 301 -10.41 -18.74 13.17
C LEU A 301 -8.97 -18.23 12.94
N SER A 302 -8.63 -17.85 11.71
CA SER A 302 -7.34 -17.28 11.37
C SER A 302 -7.06 -16.02 12.21
N TYR A 303 -8.07 -15.15 12.35
CA TYR A 303 -7.97 -13.96 13.20
C TYR A 303 -7.80 -14.31 14.69
N LEU A 304 -8.59 -15.27 15.20
CA LEU A 304 -8.50 -15.74 16.58
C LEU A 304 -7.15 -16.38 16.93
N LEU A 305 -6.49 -17.05 15.98
CA LEU A 305 -5.19 -17.68 16.22
C LEU A 305 -4.04 -16.66 16.15
N ALA A 306 -4.02 -15.80 15.14
CA ALA A 306 -2.85 -14.96 14.84
C ALA A 306 -3.13 -13.53 14.35
N GLY A 307 -4.40 -13.13 14.24
CA GLY A 307 -4.80 -11.86 13.61
C GLY A 307 -4.39 -10.59 14.35
N ASN A 308 -4.11 -10.67 15.65
CA ASN A 308 -3.65 -9.55 16.47
C ASN A 308 -2.57 -10.01 17.47
N SER A 309 -1.88 -9.07 18.11
CA SER A 309 -0.78 -9.36 19.05
C SER A 309 -1.21 -10.12 20.31
N ALA A 310 -2.49 -10.05 20.69
CA ALA A 310 -3.05 -10.77 21.84
C ALA A 310 -3.60 -12.17 21.46
N ALA A 311 -3.64 -12.52 20.18
CA ALA A 311 -4.11 -13.81 19.71
C ALA A 311 -3.15 -14.92 20.23
N PRO A 312 -3.66 -16.00 20.86
CA PRO A 312 -2.87 -16.91 21.67
C PRO A 312 -1.71 -17.57 20.91
N LEU A 313 -1.91 -18.01 19.67
CA LEU A 313 -0.82 -18.64 18.91
C LEU A 313 0.27 -17.62 18.54
N ARG A 314 -0.12 -16.43 18.07
CA ARG A 314 0.84 -15.35 17.78
C ARG A 314 1.59 -14.90 19.04
N LYS A 315 0.88 -14.72 20.15
CA LYS A 315 1.46 -14.33 21.44
C LYS A 315 2.51 -15.36 21.88
N THR A 316 2.14 -16.64 21.94
CA THR A 316 3.04 -17.73 22.34
C THR A 316 4.27 -17.82 21.44
N LEU A 317 4.11 -17.70 20.12
CA LEU A 317 5.26 -17.69 19.19
C LEU A 317 6.18 -16.50 19.44
N THR A 318 5.62 -15.30 19.61
CA THR A 318 6.38 -14.06 19.82
C THR A 318 7.12 -14.05 21.17
N GLU A 319 6.48 -14.53 22.23
CA GLU A 319 7.03 -14.55 23.59
C GLU A 319 8.00 -15.71 23.84
N SER A 320 8.07 -16.70 22.93
CA SER A 320 8.93 -17.89 23.08
C SER A 320 10.43 -17.58 23.10
N GLY A 321 10.86 -16.46 22.51
CA GLY A 321 12.26 -16.12 22.29
C GLY A 321 12.97 -16.99 21.23
N LEU A 322 12.27 -17.92 20.57
CA LEU A 322 12.83 -18.81 19.55
C LEU A 322 13.09 -18.09 18.22
N GLY A 323 12.42 -16.95 17.97
CA GLY A 323 12.52 -16.15 16.74
C GLY A 323 12.47 -14.65 17.01
N GLU A 324 12.70 -13.87 15.97
CA GLU A 324 12.65 -12.39 16.00
C GLU A 324 11.34 -11.84 15.41
N GLY A 325 10.66 -12.62 14.56
CA GLY A 325 9.37 -12.26 14.01
C GLY A 325 8.56 -13.47 13.59
N MET A 326 7.24 -13.29 13.45
CA MET A 326 6.35 -14.33 12.94
C MET A 326 6.44 -14.41 11.41
N ILE A 327 6.35 -15.63 10.87
CA ILE A 327 6.13 -15.90 9.44
C ILE A 327 4.95 -16.87 9.31
N GLY A 328 4.22 -16.80 8.19
CA GLY A 328 2.93 -17.47 8.07
C GLY A 328 1.84 -16.71 8.85
N GLY A 329 0.83 -16.23 8.12
CA GLY A 329 -0.17 -15.28 8.62
C GLY A 329 -1.53 -15.89 8.96
N GLY A 330 -1.62 -17.22 9.04
CA GLY A 330 -2.88 -17.94 9.21
C GLY A 330 -3.38 -18.60 7.93
N ILE A 331 -4.70 -18.57 7.71
CA ILE A 331 -5.37 -19.29 6.61
C ILE A 331 -5.51 -18.37 5.40
N SER A 332 -4.95 -18.80 4.28
CA SER A 332 -4.98 -18.10 3.00
C SER A 332 -5.85 -18.82 1.98
N SER A 333 -6.79 -18.11 1.36
CA SER A 333 -7.80 -18.66 0.44
C SER A 333 -7.64 -18.21 -1.03
N TYR A 334 -6.43 -17.81 -1.47
CA TYR A 334 -6.21 -17.38 -2.87
C TYR A 334 -6.00 -18.56 -3.85
N LEU A 335 -5.80 -19.78 -3.33
CA LEU A 335 -5.68 -21.03 -4.08
C LEU A 335 -7.01 -21.80 -4.05
N ARG A 336 -7.21 -22.76 -4.96
CA ARG A 336 -8.37 -23.66 -4.97
C ARG A 336 -8.54 -24.42 -3.65
N GLN A 337 -7.44 -24.95 -3.11
CA GLN A 337 -7.37 -25.53 -1.76
C GLN A 337 -6.61 -24.53 -0.87
N PRO A 338 -7.23 -23.99 0.19
CA PRO A 338 -6.58 -23.02 1.06
C PRO A 338 -5.32 -23.57 1.74
N MET A 339 -4.38 -22.67 2.03
CA MET A 339 -3.15 -22.99 2.77
C MET A 339 -3.17 -22.30 4.12
N ALA A 340 -2.84 -23.01 5.19
CA ALA A 340 -2.53 -22.40 6.48
C ALA A 340 -1.04 -22.47 6.78
N SER A 341 -0.49 -21.41 7.39
CA SER A 341 0.93 -21.32 7.73
C SER A 341 1.13 -20.55 9.05
N PHE A 342 1.94 -21.11 9.95
CA PHE A 342 2.37 -20.48 11.20
C PHE A 342 3.83 -20.80 11.51
N GLY A 343 4.62 -19.82 11.93
CA GLY A 343 6.04 -20.01 12.10
C GLY A 343 6.78 -18.78 12.63
N LEU A 344 8.11 -18.89 12.68
CA LEU A 344 9.01 -17.83 13.10
C LEU A 344 10.15 -17.63 12.09
N LYS A 345 10.61 -16.38 11.97
CA LYS A 345 11.83 -15.96 11.27
C LYS A 345 12.82 -15.33 12.24
N GLY A 346 14.08 -15.29 11.85
CA GLY A 346 15.17 -14.90 12.76
C GLY A 346 15.37 -15.97 13.83
N VAL A 347 15.39 -17.25 13.43
CA VAL A 347 15.49 -18.41 14.34
C VAL A 347 16.84 -19.08 14.19
N ASP A 348 17.26 -19.86 15.19
CA ASP A 348 18.30 -20.88 14.96
C ASP A 348 17.65 -22.04 14.17
N PRO A 349 18.16 -22.39 12.97
CA PRO A 349 17.63 -23.53 12.20
C PRO A 349 17.60 -24.85 12.97
N ALA A 350 18.43 -25.03 14.01
CA ALA A 350 18.42 -26.20 14.88
C ALA A 350 17.16 -26.28 15.77
N ASP A 351 16.49 -25.16 16.01
CA ASP A 351 15.28 -25.08 16.82
C ASP A 351 13.99 -25.42 16.06
N ALA A 352 14.09 -25.87 14.79
CA ALA A 352 12.92 -26.19 13.98
C ALA A 352 11.93 -27.16 14.64
N GLY A 353 12.44 -28.21 15.30
CA GLY A 353 11.58 -29.15 16.05
C GLY A 353 10.91 -28.52 17.27
N LYS A 354 11.56 -27.55 17.93
CA LYS A 354 10.96 -26.81 19.06
C LYS A 354 9.84 -25.89 18.56
N ILE A 355 10.03 -25.25 17.41
CA ILE A 355 9.03 -24.38 16.80
C ILE A 355 7.82 -25.19 16.33
N GLU A 356 8.04 -26.35 15.69
CA GLU A 356 6.94 -27.26 15.33
C GLU A 356 6.14 -27.70 16.55
N ALA A 357 6.83 -28.19 17.59
CA ALA A 357 6.17 -28.58 18.85
C ALA A 357 5.39 -27.41 19.46
N LEU A 358 5.98 -26.21 19.51
CA LEU A 358 5.32 -25.02 20.05
C LEU A 358 4.02 -24.69 19.31
N VAL A 359 4.02 -24.74 17.97
CA VAL A 359 2.81 -24.52 17.17
C VAL A 359 1.75 -25.58 17.48
N LEU A 360 2.12 -26.86 17.42
CA LEU A 360 1.18 -27.98 17.60
C LEU A 360 0.62 -28.05 19.02
N ASP A 361 1.47 -27.88 20.04
CA ASP A 361 1.08 -27.89 21.44
C ASP A 361 0.16 -26.72 21.76
N THR A 362 0.44 -25.53 21.20
CA THR A 362 -0.44 -24.37 21.35
C THR A 362 -1.80 -24.60 20.70
N LEU A 363 -1.84 -25.16 19.48
CA LEU A 363 -3.09 -25.52 18.82
C LEU A 363 -3.86 -26.60 19.60
N ALA A 364 -3.18 -27.62 20.13
CA ALA A 364 -3.78 -28.67 20.95
C ALA A 364 -4.37 -28.11 22.25
N GLU A 365 -3.66 -27.19 22.90
CA GLU A 365 -4.13 -26.54 24.11
C GLU A 365 -5.36 -25.66 23.84
N ILE A 366 -5.36 -24.87 22.76
CA ILE A 366 -6.52 -24.07 22.36
C ILE A 366 -7.70 -24.98 21.98
N ALA A 367 -7.45 -26.09 21.30
CA ALA A 367 -8.50 -27.06 20.98
C ALA A 367 -9.10 -27.73 22.22
N ARG A 368 -8.35 -27.80 23.33
CA ARG A 368 -8.81 -28.38 24.60
C ARG A 368 -9.53 -27.36 25.48
N THR A 369 -9.01 -26.14 25.55
CA THR A 369 -9.47 -25.10 26.49
C THR A 369 -10.44 -24.11 25.86
N GLY A 370 -10.42 -23.97 24.53
CA GLY A 370 -11.18 -22.96 23.81
C GLY A 370 -10.55 -21.57 23.89
N PHE A 371 -11.28 -20.61 23.33
CA PHE A 371 -11.00 -19.18 23.49
C PHE A 371 -11.84 -18.62 24.63
N SER A 372 -11.38 -17.54 25.27
CA SER A 372 -12.21 -16.83 26.24
C SER A 372 -13.43 -16.21 25.55
N ALA A 373 -14.52 -16.01 26.30
CA ALA A 373 -15.73 -15.41 25.75
C ALA A 373 -15.45 -14.00 25.18
N GLU A 374 -14.57 -13.25 25.83
CA GLU A 374 -14.15 -11.91 25.43
C GLU A 374 -13.34 -11.94 24.13
N GLN A 375 -12.46 -12.94 23.95
CA GLN A 375 -11.70 -13.11 22.70
C GLN A 375 -12.63 -13.41 21.52
N VAL A 376 -13.62 -14.29 21.73
CA VAL A 376 -14.61 -14.62 20.70
C VAL A 376 -15.46 -13.39 20.36
N GLU A 377 -15.97 -12.67 21.36
CA GLU A 377 -16.79 -11.47 21.14
C GLU A 377 -16.01 -10.38 20.40
N ALA A 378 -14.75 -10.14 20.76
CA ALA A 378 -13.88 -9.20 20.07
C ALA A 378 -13.58 -9.61 18.62
N ALA A 379 -13.35 -10.91 18.37
CA ALA A 379 -13.15 -11.42 17.03
C ALA A 379 -14.41 -11.28 16.17
N VAL A 380 -15.59 -11.62 16.71
CA VAL A 380 -16.87 -11.45 16.04
C VAL A 380 -17.09 -9.99 15.66
N ASN A 381 -16.92 -9.06 16.61
CA ASN A 381 -17.09 -7.63 16.38
C ASN A 381 -16.11 -7.10 15.32
N THR A 382 -14.81 -7.39 15.46
CA THR A 382 -13.80 -6.93 14.49
C THR A 382 -14.07 -7.49 13.09
N PHE A 383 -14.43 -8.76 13.00
CA PHE A 383 -14.66 -9.43 11.71
C PHE A 383 -15.93 -8.92 11.03
N GLU A 384 -17.03 -8.76 11.78
CA GLU A 384 -18.25 -8.09 11.29
C GLU A 384 -17.95 -6.67 10.82
N PHE A 385 -17.21 -5.89 11.63
CA PHE A 385 -16.86 -4.53 11.30
C PHE A 385 -16.09 -4.45 9.99
N ASN A 386 -15.07 -5.31 9.79
CA ASN A 386 -14.29 -5.37 8.56
C ASN A 386 -15.14 -5.76 7.33
N LEU A 387 -16.09 -6.68 7.49
CA LEU A 387 -17.00 -7.10 6.40
C LEU A 387 -17.95 -5.97 5.97
N ARG A 388 -18.40 -5.14 6.91
CA ARG A 388 -19.30 -4.01 6.66
C ARG A 388 -18.57 -2.78 6.16
N GLU A 389 -17.46 -2.44 6.79
CA GLU A 389 -16.70 -1.23 6.47
C GLU A 389 -16.13 -1.27 5.05
N GLN A 390 -15.58 -2.42 4.64
CA GLN A 390 -14.97 -2.61 3.32
C GLN A 390 -14.03 -1.46 2.93
N ASN A 391 -13.30 -0.91 3.92
CA ASN A 391 -12.31 0.13 3.69
C ASN A 391 -11.03 -0.54 3.20
N THR A 392 -10.82 -0.47 1.89
CA THR A 392 -9.72 -1.14 1.18
C THR A 392 -8.51 -0.22 0.99
N GLY A 393 -8.47 0.92 1.70
CA GLY A 393 -7.35 1.85 1.70
C GLY A 393 -7.14 2.50 0.33
N SER A 394 -6.06 2.16 -0.36
CA SER A 394 -5.79 2.68 -1.71
C SER A 394 -6.38 1.82 -2.83
N TYR A 395 -6.92 0.63 -2.53
CA TYR A 395 -7.49 -0.25 -3.54
C TYR A 395 -8.97 0.10 -3.80
N PRO A 396 -9.42 0.18 -5.06
CA PRO A 396 -10.83 0.34 -5.40
C PRO A 396 -11.71 -0.80 -4.85
N ARG A 397 -12.88 -0.48 -4.26
CA ARG A 397 -13.80 -1.49 -3.71
C ARG A 397 -14.24 -2.52 -4.75
N GLY A 398 -14.50 -2.07 -5.98
CA GLY A 398 -14.86 -2.95 -7.10
C GLY A 398 -13.84 -4.06 -7.37
N MET A 399 -12.55 -3.83 -7.08
CA MET A 399 -11.52 -4.88 -7.21
C MET A 399 -11.65 -5.95 -6.13
N THR A 400 -12.00 -5.57 -4.90
CA THR A 400 -12.27 -6.53 -3.83
C THR A 400 -13.48 -7.39 -4.17
N TYR A 401 -14.53 -6.81 -4.75
CA TYR A 401 -15.68 -7.59 -5.25
C TYR A 401 -15.27 -8.56 -6.36
N MET A 402 -14.46 -8.07 -7.31
CA MET A 402 -13.92 -8.91 -8.38
C MET A 402 -13.14 -10.12 -7.82
N PHE A 403 -12.16 -9.90 -6.95
CA PHE A 403 -11.34 -11.00 -6.43
C PHE A 403 -12.11 -11.97 -5.52
N ASN A 404 -13.06 -11.45 -4.73
CA ASN A 404 -13.96 -12.31 -3.95
C ASN A 404 -14.79 -13.22 -4.85
N ALA A 405 -15.38 -12.67 -5.92
CA ALA A 405 -16.15 -13.46 -6.88
C ALA A 405 -15.27 -14.48 -7.62
N LEU A 406 -14.07 -14.08 -8.05
CA LEU A 406 -13.13 -14.96 -8.77
C LEU A 406 -12.69 -16.19 -7.95
N GLY A 407 -12.62 -16.05 -6.62
CA GLY A 407 -12.18 -17.14 -5.72
C GLY A 407 -13.01 -18.42 -5.83
N THR A 408 -14.31 -18.32 -6.08
CA THR A 408 -15.18 -19.48 -6.35
C THR A 408 -15.40 -19.68 -7.85
N TRP A 409 -15.57 -18.58 -8.59
CA TRP A 409 -16.00 -18.60 -9.98
C TRP A 409 -15.03 -19.32 -10.93
N LEU A 410 -13.72 -19.15 -10.70
CA LEU A 410 -12.69 -19.79 -11.55
C LEU A 410 -12.63 -21.31 -11.36
N HIS A 411 -13.21 -21.84 -10.29
CA HIS A 411 -13.22 -23.26 -9.95
C HIS A 411 -14.62 -23.88 -10.01
N GLY A 412 -15.52 -23.27 -10.80
CA GLY A 412 -16.87 -23.77 -11.06
C GLY A 412 -17.91 -23.48 -9.96
N GLY A 413 -17.54 -22.68 -8.95
CA GLY A 413 -18.46 -22.23 -7.91
C GLY A 413 -19.28 -20.99 -8.30
N ASP A 414 -20.19 -20.59 -7.41
CA ASP A 414 -21.03 -19.41 -7.60
C ASP A 414 -20.23 -18.10 -7.41
N PRO A 415 -20.17 -17.18 -8.40
CA PRO A 415 -19.49 -15.89 -8.28
C PRO A 415 -20.17 -14.91 -7.30
N LEU A 416 -21.47 -15.04 -7.02
CA LEU A 416 -22.19 -14.09 -6.16
C LEU A 416 -22.14 -14.49 -4.68
N ALA A 417 -21.99 -15.78 -4.37
CA ALA A 417 -21.97 -16.28 -3.00
C ALA A 417 -20.90 -15.62 -2.10
N PRO A 418 -19.67 -15.29 -2.58
CA PRO A 418 -18.68 -14.56 -1.78
C PRO A 418 -19.02 -13.09 -1.51
N LEU A 419 -19.99 -12.50 -2.22
CA LEU A 419 -20.38 -11.10 -2.07
C LEU A 419 -21.45 -10.88 -1.00
N SER A 420 -22.21 -11.93 -0.66
CA SER A 420 -23.16 -11.93 0.45
C SER A 420 -22.51 -12.47 1.72
N PHE A 421 -22.84 -11.90 2.88
CA PHE A 421 -22.27 -12.36 4.15
C PHE A 421 -23.22 -12.31 5.35
N GLU A 422 -24.31 -11.54 5.33
CA GLU A 422 -25.12 -11.31 6.54
C GLU A 422 -25.70 -12.61 7.12
N THR A 423 -26.34 -13.45 6.30
CA THR A 423 -26.90 -14.73 6.78
C THR A 423 -25.83 -15.69 7.30
N ALA A 424 -24.70 -15.77 6.61
CA ALA A 424 -23.59 -16.64 7.00
C ALA A 424 -22.91 -16.14 8.29
N LEU A 425 -22.77 -14.82 8.42
CA LEU A 425 -22.21 -14.16 9.60
C LEU A 425 -23.10 -14.36 10.82
N GLU A 426 -24.41 -14.19 10.69
CA GLU A 426 -25.35 -14.40 11.80
C GLU A 426 -25.33 -15.85 12.30
N SER A 427 -25.31 -16.83 11.39
CA SER A 427 -25.14 -18.23 11.77
C SER A 427 -23.80 -18.50 12.46
N LEU A 428 -22.71 -17.91 11.95
CA LEU A 428 -21.39 -18.01 12.58
C LEU A 428 -21.38 -17.38 13.98
N LYS A 429 -22.01 -16.23 14.20
CA LYS A 429 -22.12 -15.60 15.54
C LYS A 429 -22.77 -16.52 16.56
N GLN A 430 -23.78 -17.30 16.15
CA GLN A 430 -24.44 -18.27 17.02
C GLN A 430 -23.52 -19.45 17.34
N LYS A 431 -22.80 -19.98 16.35
CA LYS A 431 -21.84 -21.10 16.51
C LYS A 431 -20.60 -20.72 17.30
N ALA A 432 -20.12 -19.49 17.14
CA ALA A 432 -18.94 -18.96 17.81
C ALA A 432 -19.03 -19.04 19.35
N ARG A 433 -20.24 -19.06 19.91
CA ARG A 433 -20.48 -19.19 21.37
C ARG A 433 -20.25 -20.61 21.92
N GLY A 434 -20.13 -21.62 21.04
CA GLY A 434 -19.91 -23.02 21.41
C GLY A 434 -18.46 -23.47 21.15
N GLU A 435 -18.30 -24.77 20.90
CA GLU A 435 -16.98 -25.38 20.61
C GLU A 435 -16.60 -25.39 19.11
N HIS A 436 -17.22 -24.51 18.31
CA HIS A 436 -17.06 -24.49 16.85
C HIS A 436 -15.58 -24.36 16.44
N PHE A 437 -14.86 -23.41 17.02
CA PHE A 437 -13.46 -23.16 16.66
C PHE A 437 -12.53 -24.27 17.17
N GLN A 438 -12.82 -24.89 18.31
CA GLN A 438 -12.09 -26.05 18.81
C GLN A 438 -12.23 -27.23 17.84
N GLY A 439 -13.44 -27.47 17.33
CA GLY A 439 -13.70 -28.47 16.28
C GLY A 439 -12.95 -28.19 14.98
N LEU A 440 -12.89 -26.92 14.56
CA LEU A 440 -12.11 -26.52 13.39
C LEU A 440 -10.60 -26.68 13.60
N ILE A 441 -10.05 -26.33 14.77
CA ILE A 441 -8.62 -26.54 15.04
C ILE A 441 -8.26 -28.03 14.94
N ARG A 442 -9.10 -28.91 15.47
CA ARG A 442 -8.90 -30.37 15.36
C ARG A 442 -8.91 -30.82 13.91
N SER A 443 -10.00 -30.53 13.18
CA SER A 443 -10.20 -31.00 11.81
C SER A 443 -9.25 -30.38 10.77
N LEU A 444 -8.94 -29.09 10.88
CA LEU A 444 -8.10 -28.38 9.91
C LEU A 444 -6.60 -28.60 10.16
N PHE A 445 -6.19 -28.77 11.43
CA PHE A 445 -4.77 -28.80 11.81
C PHE A 445 -4.33 -30.09 12.51
N LEU A 446 -4.92 -30.45 13.65
CA LEU A 446 -4.38 -31.53 14.49
C LEU A 446 -4.60 -32.92 13.88
N ASP A 447 -5.78 -33.15 13.32
CA ASP A 447 -6.17 -34.41 12.68
C ASP A 447 -5.81 -34.42 11.18
N ASN A 448 -5.25 -33.33 10.66
CA ASN A 448 -4.91 -33.19 9.25
C ASN A 448 -3.46 -33.64 8.99
N PRO A 449 -3.23 -34.84 8.41
CA PRO A 449 -1.89 -35.34 8.12
C PRO A 449 -1.24 -34.66 6.92
N HIS A 450 -1.98 -33.87 6.12
CA HIS A 450 -1.42 -33.09 5.02
C HIS A 450 -0.75 -31.82 5.57
N ARG A 451 0.30 -32.04 6.36
CA ARG A 451 1.09 -31.03 7.06
C ARG A 451 2.54 -31.08 6.59
N ALA A 452 3.14 -29.91 6.35
CA ALA A 452 4.55 -29.77 6.04
C ALA A 452 5.23 -28.80 7.01
N THR A 453 6.29 -29.27 7.69
CA THR A 453 7.24 -28.39 8.40
C THR A 453 8.32 -27.98 7.42
N VAL A 454 8.43 -26.68 7.16
CA VAL A 454 9.38 -26.11 6.20
C VAL A 454 10.44 -25.34 6.97
N LYS A 455 11.72 -25.65 6.70
CA LYS A 455 12.88 -24.97 7.26
C LYS A 455 13.67 -24.30 6.14
N LEU A 456 14.02 -23.04 6.33
CA LEU A 456 14.91 -22.28 5.45
C LEU A 456 16.10 -21.77 6.27
N GLU A 457 17.32 -21.94 5.78
CA GLU A 457 18.55 -21.46 6.46
C GLU A 457 19.48 -20.74 5.49
N ALA A 458 20.34 -19.85 5.99
CA ALA A 458 21.28 -19.15 5.14
C ALA A 458 22.42 -20.09 4.71
N ASP A 459 22.82 -19.94 3.45
CA ASP A 459 24.00 -20.55 2.88
C ASP A 459 24.90 -19.45 2.28
N PRO A 460 26.02 -19.11 2.95
CA PRO A 460 26.94 -18.05 2.50
C PRO A 460 27.55 -18.30 1.11
N ASP A 461 27.62 -19.55 0.68
CA ASP A 461 28.23 -19.94 -0.60
C ASP A 461 27.19 -20.08 -1.71
N GLN A 462 25.89 -20.11 -1.40
CA GLN A 462 24.83 -20.36 -2.39
C GLN A 462 24.87 -19.37 -3.55
N GLY A 463 24.98 -18.06 -3.26
CA GLY A 463 25.03 -17.04 -4.31
C GLY A 463 26.22 -17.23 -5.26
N ALA A 464 27.40 -17.56 -4.72
CA ALA A 464 28.59 -17.83 -5.52
C ALA A 464 28.45 -19.13 -6.34
N ARG A 465 27.87 -20.18 -5.76
CA ARG A 465 27.61 -21.44 -6.47
C ARG A 465 26.60 -21.26 -7.61
N GLU A 466 25.50 -20.54 -7.37
CA GLU A 466 24.49 -20.28 -8.39
C GLU A 466 25.04 -19.41 -9.54
N ALA A 467 25.81 -18.35 -9.22
CA ALA A 467 26.49 -17.54 -10.22
C ALA A 467 27.51 -18.36 -11.04
N LYS A 468 28.23 -19.28 -10.40
CA LYS A 468 29.15 -20.19 -11.09
C LYS A 468 28.43 -21.15 -12.03
N VAL A 469 27.32 -21.75 -11.59
CA VAL A 469 26.51 -22.65 -12.43
C VAL A 469 25.96 -21.89 -13.64
N GLU A 470 25.45 -20.67 -13.46
CA GLU A 470 24.98 -19.81 -14.55
C GLU A 470 26.11 -19.51 -15.54
N ALA A 471 27.30 -19.12 -15.05
CA ALA A 471 28.46 -18.83 -15.88
C ALA A 471 28.99 -20.06 -16.64
N ASP A 472 29.07 -21.23 -15.98
CA ASP A 472 29.51 -22.48 -16.59
C ASP A 472 28.52 -22.95 -17.68
N THR A 473 27.20 -22.78 -17.45
CA THR A 473 26.15 -23.03 -18.46
C THR A 473 26.32 -22.11 -19.66
N LEU A 474 26.44 -20.79 -19.45
CA LEU A 474 26.60 -19.81 -20.53
C LEU A 474 27.89 -20.02 -21.32
N SER A 475 28.98 -20.40 -20.65
CA SER A 475 30.24 -20.76 -21.31
C SER A 475 30.10 -22.03 -22.15
N SER A 476 29.35 -23.02 -21.67
CA SER A 476 29.10 -24.27 -22.41
C SER A 476 28.21 -24.02 -23.64
N VAL A 477 27.16 -23.20 -23.50
CA VAL A 477 26.33 -22.75 -24.62
C VAL A 477 27.19 -22.03 -25.65
N ARG A 478 27.97 -21.04 -25.24
CA ARG A 478 28.85 -20.28 -26.13
C ARG A 478 29.85 -21.16 -26.87
N ALA A 479 30.44 -22.15 -26.21
CA ALA A 479 31.38 -23.09 -26.83
C ALA A 479 30.72 -24.02 -27.88
N GLY A 480 29.41 -24.23 -27.79
CA GLY A 480 28.62 -24.98 -28.76
C GLY A 480 28.13 -24.17 -29.97
N LEU A 481 28.25 -22.84 -29.94
CA LEU A 481 27.84 -21.95 -31.03
C LEU A 481 28.95 -21.83 -32.08
N SER A 482 28.58 -21.85 -33.36
CA SER A 482 29.50 -21.51 -34.44
C SER A 482 29.79 -20.01 -34.48
N GLU A 483 30.83 -19.59 -35.21
CA GLU A 483 31.09 -18.15 -35.44
C GLU A 483 29.89 -17.44 -36.07
N ALA A 484 29.15 -18.13 -36.96
CA ALA A 484 27.94 -17.60 -37.56
C ALA A 484 26.81 -17.43 -36.54
N ASP A 485 26.65 -18.36 -35.60
CA ASP A 485 25.63 -18.27 -34.55
C ASP A 485 25.97 -17.16 -33.54
N LEU A 486 27.25 -17.00 -33.18
CA LEU A 486 27.71 -15.90 -32.32
C LEU A 486 27.48 -14.53 -32.97
N ALA A 487 27.76 -14.42 -34.28
CA ALA A 487 27.45 -13.21 -35.04
C ALA A 487 25.95 -12.93 -35.07
N ALA A 488 25.10 -13.96 -35.20
CA ALA A 488 23.65 -13.80 -35.16
C ALA A 488 23.14 -13.35 -33.78
N VAL A 489 23.70 -13.85 -32.67
CA VAL A 489 23.35 -13.40 -31.31
C VAL A 489 23.77 -11.95 -31.09
N LEU A 490 24.94 -11.54 -31.58
CA LEU A 490 25.40 -10.15 -31.53
C LEU A 490 24.47 -9.22 -32.33
N GLU A 491 24.13 -9.59 -33.58
CA GLU A 491 23.20 -8.82 -34.41
C GLU A 491 21.83 -8.68 -33.74
N ARG A 492 21.34 -9.77 -33.12
CA ARG A 492 20.08 -9.77 -32.37
C ARG A 492 20.12 -8.87 -31.15
N THR A 493 21.24 -8.87 -30.41
CA THR A 493 21.49 -7.96 -29.29
C THR A 493 21.46 -6.50 -29.74
N GLU A 494 22.18 -6.16 -30.81
CA GLU A 494 22.23 -4.80 -31.35
C GLU A 494 20.85 -4.34 -31.83
N ARG A 495 20.11 -5.21 -32.52
CA ARG A 495 18.73 -4.95 -32.96
C ARG A 495 17.80 -4.71 -31.79
N LEU A 496 17.87 -5.52 -30.73
CA LEU A 496 17.01 -5.36 -29.55
C LEU A 496 17.30 -4.05 -28.83
N LYS A 497 18.59 -3.69 -28.66
CA LYS A 497 19.00 -2.40 -28.09
C LYS A 497 18.51 -1.22 -28.93
N ALA A 498 18.67 -1.28 -30.26
CA ALA A 498 18.16 -0.25 -31.16
C ALA A 498 16.61 -0.14 -31.12
N LEU A 499 15.91 -1.27 -30.97
CA LEU A 499 14.46 -1.28 -30.78
C LEU A 499 14.06 -0.66 -29.44
N GLN A 500 14.79 -0.89 -28.36
CA GLN A 500 14.54 -0.28 -27.05
C GLN A 500 14.78 1.23 -27.05
N GLU A 501 15.79 1.70 -27.77
CA GLU A 501 16.19 3.12 -27.82
C GLU A 501 15.40 3.94 -28.83
N SER A 502 14.76 3.31 -29.82
CA SER A 502 13.99 4.04 -30.82
C SER A 502 12.72 4.67 -30.23
N VAL A 503 12.35 5.84 -30.75
CA VAL A 503 11.13 6.55 -30.36
C VAL A 503 9.95 5.99 -31.16
N ASP A 504 8.82 5.76 -30.50
CA ASP A 504 7.59 5.38 -31.19
C ASP A 504 7.17 6.48 -32.18
N LYS A 505 6.57 6.07 -33.31
CA LYS A 505 6.15 7.05 -34.32
C LYS A 505 5.05 7.93 -33.75
N PRO A 506 5.06 9.25 -34.01
CA PRO A 506 4.00 10.15 -33.55
C PRO A 506 2.59 9.72 -33.96
N GLU A 507 2.45 9.13 -35.16
CA GLU A 507 1.18 8.61 -35.69
C GLU A 507 0.63 7.41 -34.92
N ASP A 508 1.50 6.57 -34.35
CA ASP A 508 1.10 5.40 -33.55
C ASP A 508 0.81 5.82 -32.10
N LEU A 509 1.61 6.75 -31.54
CA LEU A 509 1.33 7.40 -30.25
C LEU A 509 -0.02 8.12 -30.24
N ALA A 510 -0.38 8.78 -31.34
CA ALA A 510 -1.66 9.48 -31.49
C ALA A 510 -2.88 8.54 -31.51
N ARG A 511 -2.69 7.22 -31.68
CA ARG A 511 -3.79 6.25 -31.59
C ARG A 511 -4.17 5.94 -30.16
N ILE A 512 -3.25 6.11 -29.20
CA ILE A 512 -3.54 5.87 -27.79
C ILE A 512 -4.60 6.88 -27.34
N PRO A 513 -5.76 6.42 -26.85
CA PRO A 513 -6.79 7.34 -26.40
C PRO A 513 -6.27 8.10 -25.18
N THR A 514 -6.38 9.42 -25.24
CA THR A 514 -5.95 10.31 -24.17
C THR A 514 -7.11 11.21 -23.76
N LEU A 515 -7.11 11.62 -22.50
CA LEU A 515 -7.98 12.70 -22.08
C LEU A 515 -7.49 14.02 -22.68
N THR A 516 -8.44 14.90 -22.90
CA THR A 516 -8.20 16.31 -23.21
C THR A 516 -8.59 17.15 -22.00
N LEU A 517 -8.18 18.42 -21.97
CA LEU A 517 -8.61 19.34 -20.91
C LEU A 517 -10.14 19.52 -20.85
N ALA A 518 -10.85 19.28 -21.96
CA ALA A 518 -12.32 19.34 -21.99
C ALA A 518 -12.99 18.15 -21.30
N ASP A 519 -12.26 17.06 -21.08
CA ASP A 519 -12.76 15.87 -20.40
C ASP A 519 -12.59 15.95 -18.87
N LEU A 520 -11.92 16.98 -18.37
CA LEU A 520 -11.71 17.23 -16.95
C LEU A 520 -12.87 18.07 -16.40
N ASP A 521 -13.39 17.67 -15.23
CA ASP A 521 -14.39 18.47 -14.53
C ASP A 521 -13.78 19.86 -14.23
N ARG A 522 -14.47 20.93 -14.63
CA ARG A 522 -14.01 22.29 -14.33
C ARG A 522 -14.28 22.69 -12.89
N SER A 523 -15.30 22.11 -12.28
CA SER A 523 -15.71 22.41 -10.91
C SER A 523 -15.11 21.42 -9.93
N ILE A 524 -14.75 21.91 -8.74
CA ILE A 524 -14.38 21.05 -7.63
C ILE A 524 -15.58 20.22 -7.14
N ARG A 525 -15.28 19.07 -6.53
CA ARG A 525 -16.27 18.33 -5.74
C ARG A 525 -16.37 18.90 -4.32
N THR A 526 -17.59 19.13 -3.87
CA THR A 526 -17.92 19.57 -2.51
C THR A 526 -18.46 18.41 -1.70
N ILE A 527 -18.21 18.42 -0.40
CA ILE A 527 -18.68 17.38 0.51
C ILE A 527 -19.78 17.99 1.36
N PRO A 528 -21.01 17.41 1.38
CA PRO A 528 -22.09 17.91 2.22
C PRO A 528 -21.61 18.04 3.67
N THR A 529 -21.67 19.26 4.20
CA THR A 529 -21.19 19.59 5.54
C THR A 529 -22.19 20.53 6.19
N GLU A 530 -22.77 20.08 7.29
CA GLU A 530 -23.65 20.87 8.13
C GLU A 530 -22.89 21.25 9.40
N GLU A 531 -22.74 22.55 9.64
CA GLU A 531 -22.12 23.06 10.86
C GLU A 531 -23.19 23.40 11.90
N CYS A 532 -23.00 22.91 13.12
CA CYS A 532 -23.89 23.16 14.24
C CYS A 532 -23.10 23.22 15.57
N THR A 533 -23.82 23.32 16.68
CA THR A 533 -23.23 23.33 18.03
C THR A 533 -23.88 22.25 18.88
N LEU A 534 -23.06 21.39 19.49
CA LEU A 534 -23.50 20.32 20.39
C LEU A 534 -22.82 20.48 21.74
N GLY A 535 -23.60 20.62 22.82
CA GLY A 535 -23.06 20.74 24.18
C GLY A 535 -22.15 21.96 24.44
N GLY A 536 -22.16 22.96 23.54
CA GLY A 536 -21.27 24.12 23.57
C GLY A 536 -20.02 23.99 22.69
N ALA A 537 -19.79 22.82 22.07
CA ALA A 537 -18.69 22.59 21.15
C ALA A 537 -19.16 22.71 19.68
N ARG A 538 -18.22 23.10 18.80
CA ARG A 538 -18.44 23.13 17.36
C ARG A 538 -18.62 21.71 16.82
N ALA A 539 -19.63 21.47 16.00
CA ALA A 539 -19.90 20.16 15.42
C ALA A 539 -20.07 20.26 13.90
N LEU A 540 -19.45 19.33 13.17
CA LEU A 540 -19.54 19.15 11.74
C LEU A 540 -20.20 17.81 11.45
N TYR A 541 -21.27 17.83 10.67
CA TYR A 541 -22.00 16.64 10.24
C TYR A 541 -21.88 16.45 8.73
N HIS A 542 -21.46 15.24 8.33
CA HIS A 542 -21.36 14.83 6.93
C HIS A 542 -22.32 13.69 6.64
N ARG A 543 -23.41 14.02 5.94
CA ARG A 543 -24.42 13.06 5.49
C ARG A 543 -23.91 12.25 4.29
N LEU A 544 -23.23 11.15 4.57
CA LEU A 544 -22.65 10.25 3.56
C LEU A 544 -23.12 8.81 3.79
N PRO A 545 -23.20 7.97 2.74
CA PRO A 545 -23.62 6.58 2.85
C PRO A 545 -22.51 5.73 3.50
N THR A 546 -22.59 5.53 4.81
CA THR A 546 -21.53 4.86 5.59
C THR A 546 -21.81 3.38 5.86
N LEU A 547 -22.84 2.81 5.20
CA LEU A 547 -23.26 1.42 5.38
C LEU A 547 -23.52 1.08 6.86
N GLY A 548 -24.10 2.03 7.60
CA GLY A 548 -24.45 1.85 9.01
C GLY A 548 -23.30 2.08 10.00
N ILE A 549 -22.19 2.70 9.59
CA ILE A 549 -21.06 3.03 10.48
C ILE A 549 -21.09 4.52 10.84
N ALA A 550 -20.81 4.84 12.10
CA ALA A 550 -20.52 6.20 12.54
C ALA A 550 -19.00 6.38 12.63
N TYR A 551 -18.46 7.37 11.89
CA TYR A 551 -17.06 7.80 12.01
C TYR A 551 -17.00 9.11 12.78
N LEU A 552 -16.34 9.10 13.92
CA LEU A 552 -16.26 10.22 14.85
C LEU A 552 -14.81 10.66 15.02
N ASP A 553 -14.52 11.94 14.79
CA ASP A 553 -13.28 12.58 15.21
C ASP A 553 -13.59 13.66 16.25
N ILE A 554 -12.88 13.62 17.37
CA ILE A 554 -12.89 14.67 18.37
C ILE A 554 -11.54 15.37 18.33
N GLY A 555 -11.53 16.61 17.86
CA GLY A 555 -10.34 17.44 17.73
C GLY A 555 -10.20 18.44 18.86
N PHE A 556 -8.98 18.62 19.36
CA PHE A 556 -8.60 19.60 20.38
C PHE A 556 -7.49 20.50 19.85
N ASP A 557 -7.68 21.81 19.98
CA ASP A 557 -6.72 22.81 19.53
C ASP A 557 -5.42 22.75 20.36
N LEU A 558 -4.28 22.54 19.71
CA LEU A 558 -2.99 22.40 20.40
C LEU A 558 -2.43 23.73 20.92
N HIS A 559 -2.92 24.89 20.45
CA HIS A 559 -2.38 26.20 20.84
C HIS A 559 -2.53 26.50 22.33
N VAL A 560 -3.33 25.73 23.08
CA VAL A 560 -3.40 25.84 24.55
C VAL A 560 -2.17 25.31 25.28
N LEU A 561 -1.26 24.61 24.59
CA LEU A 561 -0.08 23.97 25.17
C LEU A 561 1.19 24.79 24.96
N ASP A 562 1.98 24.97 26.02
CA ASP A 562 3.33 25.50 25.92
C ASP A 562 4.17 24.66 24.94
N LYS A 563 4.98 25.31 24.11
CA LYS A 563 5.78 24.64 23.06
C LYS A 563 6.71 23.52 23.58
N ALA A 564 7.15 23.61 24.83
CA ALA A 564 7.97 22.59 25.49
C ALA A 564 7.24 21.26 25.75
N LEU A 565 5.90 21.26 25.69
CA LEU A 565 5.07 20.07 25.90
C LEU A 565 4.82 19.30 24.59
N LEU A 566 5.00 19.93 23.43
CA LEU A 566 4.71 19.33 22.13
C LEU A 566 5.46 18.01 21.87
N PRO A 567 6.76 17.84 22.21
CA PRO A 567 7.47 16.57 22.01
C PRO A 567 6.86 15.38 22.78
N TYR A 568 6.08 15.63 23.84
CA TYR A 568 5.43 14.57 24.59
C TYR A 568 4.16 14.03 23.90
N LEU A 569 3.56 14.79 22.96
CA LEU A 569 2.25 14.47 22.38
C LEU A 569 2.14 13.09 21.71
N PRO A 570 3.15 12.60 20.94
CA PRO A 570 3.04 11.28 20.33
C PRO A 570 2.92 10.15 21.38
N LEU A 571 3.75 10.20 22.43
CA LEU A 571 3.71 9.24 23.54
C LEU A 571 2.51 9.45 24.46
N PHE A 572 2.13 10.70 24.71
CA PHE A 572 0.94 11.05 25.49
C PHE A 572 -0.32 10.47 24.85
N GLY A 573 -0.55 10.72 23.56
CA GLY A 573 -1.71 10.18 22.86
C GLY A 573 -1.72 8.64 22.87
N ARG A 574 -0.56 8.01 22.68
CA ARG A 574 -0.41 6.56 22.82
C ARG A 574 -0.75 6.07 24.24
N ALA A 575 -0.33 6.81 25.27
CA ALA A 575 -0.59 6.46 26.67
C ALA A 575 -2.08 6.42 26.98
N LEU A 576 -2.88 7.37 26.47
CA LEU A 576 -4.35 7.39 26.68
C LEU A 576 -5.01 6.06 26.36
N LEU A 577 -4.52 5.35 25.33
CA LEU A 577 -5.09 4.09 24.86
C LEU A 577 -4.36 2.85 25.41
N GLN A 578 -3.20 3.01 26.07
CA GLN A 578 -2.30 1.90 26.40
C GLN A 578 -1.81 1.87 27.85
N THR A 579 -2.28 2.75 28.74
CA THR A 579 -1.98 2.71 30.19
C THR A 579 -3.11 2.17 31.05
N GLY A 580 -4.31 1.99 30.48
CA GLY A 580 -5.53 1.70 31.23
C GLY A 580 -6.12 2.97 31.86
N THR A 581 -7.17 2.79 32.64
CA THR A 581 -7.93 3.87 33.32
C THR A 581 -8.09 3.53 34.80
N GLY A 582 -8.78 4.39 35.57
CA GLY A 582 -9.16 4.09 36.95
C GLY A 582 -10.14 2.92 37.05
N LYS A 583 -10.85 2.59 35.95
CA LYS A 583 -11.84 1.51 35.88
C LYS A 583 -11.24 0.16 35.49
N GLU A 584 -10.18 0.15 34.69
CA GLU A 584 -9.66 -1.07 34.07
C GLU A 584 -8.18 -0.95 33.70
N ASP A 585 -7.47 -2.08 33.63
CA ASP A 585 -6.08 -2.11 33.16
C ASP A 585 -5.98 -1.93 31.62
N PHE A 586 -4.76 -1.76 31.11
CA PHE A 586 -4.58 -1.50 29.67
C PHE A 586 -4.99 -2.67 28.77
N VAL A 587 -4.92 -3.90 29.28
CA VAL A 587 -5.31 -5.10 28.53
C VAL A 587 -6.83 -5.11 28.36
N SER A 588 -7.54 -4.89 29.47
CA SER A 588 -9.00 -4.81 29.52
C SER A 588 -9.53 -3.66 28.66
N LEU A 589 -8.89 -2.47 28.74
CA LEU A 589 -9.23 -1.33 27.88
C LEU A 589 -9.07 -1.67 26.39
N THR A 590 -7.94 -2.29 26.02
CA THR A 590 -7.67 -2.70 24.63
C THR A 590 -8.72 -3.70 24.14
N GLN A 591 -9.11 -4.66 25.00
CA GLN A 591 -10.17 -5.63 24.70
C GLN A 591 -11.53 -4.96 24.55
N ARG A 592 -11.87 -4.01 25.43
CA ARG A 592 -13.12 -3.24 25.36
C ARG A 592 -13.20 -2.44 24.06
N ILE A 593 -12.12 -1.77 23.65
CA ILE A 593 -12.02 -1.07 22.37
C ILE A 593 -12.30 -2.05 21.21
N GLY A 594 -11.60 -3.19 21.15
CA GLY A 594 -11.78 -4.17 20.06
C GLY A 594 -13.14 -4.87 20.03
N ARG A 595 -13.82 -4.94 21.17
CA ARG A 595 -15.12 -5.62 21.32
C ARG A 595 -16.33 -4.73 21.06
N THR A 596 -16.17 -3.43 21.25
CA THR A 596 -17.29 -2.47 21.19
C THR A 596 -17.12 -1.41 20.11
N THR A 597 -15.99 -1.36 19.41
CA THR A 597 -15.73 -0.39 18.35
C THR A 597 -15.07 -1.07 17.16
N GLY A 598 -15.02 -0.39 16.01
CA GLY A 598 -14.16 -0.77 14.88
C GLY A 598 -12.70 -0.30 15.04
N GLY A 599 -12.35 0.24 16.21
CA GLY A 599 -11.04 0.80 16.52
C GLY A 599 -11.13 2.24 16.98
N ILE A 600 -10.22 2.61 17.89
CA ILE A 600 -9.98 3.97 18.34
C ILE A 600 -8.51 4.29 18.11
N ALA A 601 -8.23 5.43 17.51
CA ALA A 601 -6.90 5.88 17.19
C ALA A 601 -6.71 7.35 17.55
N GLN A 602 -5.45 7.72 17.78
CA GLN A 602 -5.05 9.07 18.13
C GLN A 602 -4.12 9.62 17.05
N HIS A 603 -4.40 10.80 16.53
CA HIS A 603 -3.59 11.41 15.48
C HIS A 603 -3.45 12.92 15.67
N ARG A 604 -2.55 13.56 14.90
CA ARG A 604 -2.34 15.01 14.95
C ARG A 604 -2.50 15.58 13.55
N GLY A 605 -3.21 16.70 13.45
CA GLY A 605 -3.29 17.50 12.24
C GLY A 605 -2.36 18.70 12.36
N LEU A 606 -1.51 18.91 11.35
CA LEU A 606 -0.59 20.03 11.31
C LEU A 606 -0.47 20.58 9.89
N ALA A 607 -0.74 21.87 9.70
CA ALA A 607 -0.53 22.58 8.45
C ALA A 607 -0.36 24.08 8.68
N THR A 608 0.29 24.77 7.75
CA THR A 608 0.16 26.23 7.66
C THR A 608 -1.26 26.57 7.21
N ARG A 609 -1.90 27.56 7.86
CA ARG A 609 -3.24 27.99 7.49
C ARG A 609 -3.24 28.75 6.18
N GLN A 610 -4.24 28.51 5.35
CA GLN A 610 -4.39 29.18 4.05
C GLN A 610 -4.88 30.63 4.17
N ASP A 611 -5.49 30.98 5.30
CA ASP A 611 -6.00 32.33 5.59
C ASP A 611 -4.96 33.27 6.20
N GLY A 612 -3.71 32.79 6.38
CA GLY A 612 -2.61 33.56 6.94
C GLY A 612 -2.64 33.70 8.46
N ALA A 613 -3.59 33.08 9.18
CA ALA A 613 -3.72 33.20 10.63
C ALA A 613 -2.76 32.26 11.42
N GLY A 614 -1.59 31.93 10.87
CA GLY A 614 -0.58 31.08 11.50
C GLY A 614 -0.71 29.59 11.15
N THR A 615 -0.64 28.72 12.16
CA THR A 615 -0.63 27.26 12.01
C THR A 615 -1.97 26.65 12.43
N ALA A 616 -2.43 25.62 11.74
CA ALA A 616 -3.48 24.73 12.21
C ALA A 616 -2.80 23.55 12.90
N ALA A 617 -2.96 23.44 14.22
CA ALA A 617 -2.34 22.40 15.05
C ALA A 617 -3.40 21.76 15.95
N TRP A 618 -3.70 20.49 15.73
CA TRP A 618 -4.81 19.79 16.37
C TRP A 618 -4.41 18.40 16.84
N PHE A 619 -4.90 18.00 18.01
CA PHE A 619 -4.87 16.62 18.49
C PHE A 619 -6.24 15.99 18.28
N PHE A 620 -6.29 14.80 17.68
CA PHE A 620 -7.53 14.09 17.43
C PHE A 620 -7.57 12.74 18.14
N LEU A 621 -8.74 12.45 18.71
CA LEU A 621 -9.15 11.09 19.05
C LEU A 621 -10.26 10.68 18.07
N SER A 622 -9.99 9.66 17.28
CA SER A 622 -10.86 9.16 16.23
C SER A 622 -11.34 7.77 16.55
N GLY A 623 -12.61 7.51 16.27
CA GLY A 623 -13.26 6.25 16.56
C GLY A 623 -14.32 5.94 15.54
N LYS A 624 -14.61 4.66 15.38
CA LYS A 624 -15.65 4.19 14.49
C LYS A 624 -16.45 3.08 15.15
N ALA A 625 -17.76 3.11 14.97
CA ALA A 625 -18.66 2.14 15.60
C ALA A 625 -19.93 1.93 14.79
N VAL A 626 -20.52 0.75 14.95
CA VAL A 626 -21.91 0.48 14.53
C VAL A 626 -22.90 1.17 15.50
N PRO A 627 -24.17 1.39 15.11
CA PRO A 627 -25.03 2.35 15.80
C PRO A 627 -25.40 1.94 17.23
N ASP A 628 -25.54 0.64 17.50
CA ASP A 628 -25.83 0.09 18.83
C ASP A 628 -24.62 0.15 19.78
N LYS A 629 -23.43 0.49 19.26
CA LYS A 629 -22.20 0.63 20.04
C LYS A 629 -21.66 2.07 20.11
N PHE A 630 -22.33 3.02 19.47
CA PHE A 630 -21.89 4.42 19.44
C PHE A 630 -21.74 5.02 20.85
N GLY A 631 -22.75 4.85 21.72
CA GLY A 631 -22.67 5.29 23.11
C GLY A 631 -21.51 4.64 23.90
N ALA A 632 -21.26 3.34 23.70
CA ALA A 632 -20.14 2.64 24.34
C ALA A 632 -18.78 3.19 23.87
N MET A 633 -18.66 3.61 22.61
CA MET A 633 -17.47 4.29 22.11
C MET A 633 -17.27 5.65 22.80
N LEU A 634 -18.33 6.45 23.00
CA LEU A 634 -18.26 7.72 23.71
C LEU A 634 -17.89 7.57 25.19
N GLU A 635 -18.34 6.48 25.83
CA GLU A 635 -17.88 6.13 27.18
C GLU A 635 -16.37 5.86 27.22
N ILE A 636 -15.84 5.11 26.24
CA ILE A 636 -14.40 4.87 26.15
C ILE A 636 -13.66 6.18 25.90
N PHE A 637 -14.15 7.05 25.02
CA PHE A 637 -13.56 8.37 24.79
C PHE A 637 -13.49 9.16 26.10
N SER A 638 -14.57 9.17 26.88
CA SER A 638 -14.62 9.84 28.18
C SER A 638 -13.57 9.26 29.13
N ASP A 639 -13.49 7.94 29.22
CA ASP A 639 -12.56 7.23 30.10
C ASP A 639 -11.09 7.52 29.73
N VAL A 640 -10.74 7.49 28.45
CA VAL A 640 -9.34 7.71 28.02
C VAL A 640 -8.94 9.18 28.07
N LEU A 641 -9.86 10.11 27.81
CA LEU A 641 -9.56 11.55 27.88
C LEU A 641 -9.45 12.03 29.33
N LEU A 642 -10.32 11.55 30.23
CA LEU A 642 -10.42 12.10 31.59
C LEU A 642 -9.71 11.24 32.65
N ASP A 643 -9.65 9.92 32.47
CA ASP A 643 -9.30 8.96 33.51
C ASP A 643 -8.13 8.02 33.14
N ALA A 644 -7.42 8.28 32.02
CA ALA A 644 -6.23 7.51 31.67
C ALA A 644 -5.18 7.53 32.80
N ARG A 645 -4.62 6.37 33.11
CA ARG A 645 -3.58 6.15 34.13
C ARG A 645 -2.20 6.62 33.69
N LEU A 646 -2.04 7.93 33.59
CA LEU A 646 -0.78 8.60 33.23
C LEU A 646 0.31 8.44 34.31
N ASP A 647 -0.01 7.87 35.47
CA ASP A 647 0.91 7.49 36.56
C ASP A 647 1.58 6.12 36.35
N ASN A 648 1.20 5.37 35.32
CA ASN A 648 1.74 4.05 35.04
C ASN A 648 3.16 4.10 34.45
N ARG A 649 4.16 4.34 35.32
CA ARG A 649 5.58 4.47 34.97
C ARG A 649 6.09 3.32 34.13
N GLU A 650 5.85 2.08 34.55
CA GLU A 650 6.39 0.89 33.88
C GLU A 650 5.90 0.81 32.43
N ARG A 651 4.59 1.01 32.22
CA ARG A 651 4.00 0.98 30.89
C ARG A 651 4.48 2.15 30.03
N PHE A 652 4.56 3.35 30.60
CA PHE A 652 5.06 4.52 29.87
C PHE A 652 6.52 4.38 29.47
N ARG A 653 7.35 3.83 30.35
CA ARG A 653 8.75 3.49 30.06
C ARG A 653 8.87 2.49 28.92
N GLN A 654 8.06 1.43 28.93
CA GLN A 654 8.03 0.45 27.85
C GLN A 654 7.67 1.12 26.51
N MET A 655 6.61 1.94 26.49
CA MET A 655 6.20 2.66 25.28
C MET A 655 7.30 3.60 24.76
N ALA A 656 7.99 4.32 25.66
CA ALA A 656 9.09 5.21 25.28
C ALA A 656 10.29 4.45 24.69
N LEU A 657 10.62 3.26 25.23
CA LEU A 657 11.67 2.40 24.68
C LEU A 657 11.30 1.85 23.31
N GLU A 658 10.06 1.37 23.14
CA GLU A 658 9.54 0.88 21.87
C GLU A 658 9.51 1.99 20.81
N GLU A 659 9.05 3.19 21.17
CA GLU A 659 9.02 4.35 20.29
C GLU A 659 10.44 4.79 19.88
N LYS A 660 11.39 4.80 20.82
CA LYS A 660 12.80 5.08 20.53
C LYS A 660 13.38 4.05 19.55
N ALA A 661 13.18 2.77 19.80
CA ALA A 661 13.66 1.70 18.93
C ALA A 661 12.99 1.77 17.54
N GLY A 662 11.68 2.02 17.48
CA GLY A 662 10.94 2.22 16.23
C GLY A 662 11.43 3.44 15.44
N PHE A 663 11.75 4.54 16.13
CA PHE A 663 12.35 5.73 15.53
C PHE A 663 13.74 5.44 14.95
N GLU A 664 14.60 4.72 15.67
CA GLU A 664 15.92 4.33 15.18
C GLU A 664 15.80 3.38 13.96
N ALA A 665 14.88 2.40 14.02
CA ALA A 665 14.65 1.43 12.95
C ALA A 665 14.10 2.07 11.65
N ARG A 666 13.37 3.19 11.73
CA ARG A 666 12.80 3.86 10.55
C ARG A 666 13.75 4.83 9.84
N LEU A 667 14.89 5.20 10.46
CA LEU A 667 15.85 6.17 9.89
C LEU A 667 16.35 5.73 8.51
N VAL A 668 16.59 4.44 8.31
CA VAL A 668 17.03 3.89 7.02
C VAL A 668 15.83 3.75 6.07
N PRO A 669 14.79 2.94 6.33
CA PRO A 669 13.72 2.74 5.34
C PRO A 669 12.89 3.99 5.04
N GLY A 670 12.92 5.05 5.87
CA GLY A 670 12.16 6.29 5.69
C GLY A 670 12.99 7.58 5.71
N GLY A 671 14.30 7.50 5.42
CA GLY A 671 15.25 8.60 5.63
C GLY A 671 14.92 9.90 4.88
N ASN A 672 14.32 9.83 3.68
CA ASN A 672 13.91 11.00 2.91
C ASN A 672 12.82 11.84 3.62
N GLY A 673 11.90 11.19 4.35
CA GLY A 673 10.88 11.89 5.13
C GLY A 673 11.46 12.60 6.36
N ILE A 674 12.50 12.01 6.97
CA ILE A 674 13.25 12.65 8.08
C ILE A 674 13.98 13.89 7.57
N VAL A 675 14.63 13.79 6.41
CA VAL A 675 15.30 14.93 5.75
C VAL A 675 14.30 16.04 5.39
N ASP A 676 13.15 15.70 4.80
CA ASP A 676 12.10 16.68 4.47
C ASP A 676 11.59 17.42 5.72
N THR A 677 11.35 16.69 6.80
CA THR A 677 10.92 17.27 8.08
C THR A 677 11.99 18.21 8.65
N ARG A 678 13.26 17.79 8.65
CA ARG A 678 14.38 18.58 9.15
C ARG A 678 14.60 19.84 8.32
N LEU A 679 14.48 19.76 6.99
CA LEU A 679 14.54 20.93 6.10
C LEU A 679 13.48 21.96 6.48
N LYS A 680 12.22 21.53 6.61
CA LYS A 680 11.07 22.40 6.90
C LYS A 680 11.10 22.99 8.32
N ALA A 681 11.79 22.32 9.25
CA ALA A 681 11.93 22.77 10.64
C ALA A 681 12.53 24.17 10.76
N GLY A 682 13.49 24.50 9.88
CA GLY A 682 14.12 25.82 9.84
C GLY A 682 13.36 26.87 9.02
N LEU A 683 12.19 26.53 8.46
CA LEU A 683 11.49 27.39 7.50
C LEU A 683 10.14 27.93 7.98
N THR A 684 9.42 27.19 8.82
CA THR A 684 8.06 27.54 9.24
C THR A 684 7.73 26.98 10.62
N GLU A 685 6.79 27.62 11.32
CA GLU A 685 6.27 27.14 12.61
C GLU A 685 5.71 25.72 12.51
N ALA A 686 4.87 25.44 11.50
CA ALA A 686 4.35 24.09 11.25
C ALA A 686 5.48 23.06 11.01
N GLY A 687 6.53 23.41 10.25
CA GLY A 687 7.69 22.55 10.05
C GLY A 687 8.45 22.28 11.34
N TRP A 688 8.62 23.30 12.19
CA TRP A 688 9.28 23.18 13.48
C TRP A 688 8.50 22.28 14.44
N ILE A 689 7.17 22.45 14.53
CA ILE A 689 6.31 21.60 15.36
C ILE A 689 6.38 20.14 14.89
N ALA A 690 6.38 19.89 13.57
CA ALA A 690 6.52 18.54 13.01
C ALA A 690 7.85 17.87 13.43
N GLU A 691 8.94 18.63 13.40
CA GLU A 691 10.27 18.18 13.82
C GLU A 691 10.32 17.83 15.32
N GLN A 692 9.58 18.56 16.17
CA GLN A 692 9.49 18.28 17.61
C GLN A 692 8.74 16.97 17.94
N MET A 693 7.82 16.53 17.07
CA MET A 693 6.97 15.35 17.31
C MET A 693 7.34 14.14 16.47
N SER A 694 8.12 14.32 15.40
CA SER A 694 8.39 13.25 14.45
C SER A 694 9.75 13.35 13.77
N GLY A 695 10.53 14.40 14.04
CA GLY A 695 11.81 14.61 13.40
C GLY A 695 13.02 14.12 14.19
N VAL A 696 14.20 14.59 13.79
CA VAL A 696 15.47 14.25 14.45
C VAL A 696 15.49 14.74 15.90
N SER A 697 14.94 15.93 16.13
CA SER A 697 14.76 16.54 17.45
C SER A 697 13.88 15.67 18.35
N TYR A 698 12.81 15.08 17.82
CA TYR A 698 12.00 14.11 18.56
C TYR A 698 12.80 12.85 18.93
N GLY A 699 13.58 12.29 18.01
CA GLY A 699 14.46 11.15 18.31
C GLY A 699 15.44 11.43 19.45
N ARG A 700 16.06 12.62 19.45
CA ARG A 700 16.95 13.09 20.52
C ARG A 700 16.19 13.26 21.84
N PHE A 701 14.99 13.85 21.78
CA PHE A 701 14.08 13.97 22.92
C PHE A 701 13.73 12.60 23.52
N LEU A 702 13.44 11.57 22.71
CA LEU A 702 13.16 10.21 23.20
C LEU A 702 14.32 9.62 23.99
N LYS A 703 15.56 9.81 23.52
CA LYS A 703 16.76 9.35 24.25
C LYS A 703 16.88 9.96 25.63
N ASP A 704 16.58 11.24 25.77
CA ASP A 704 16.64 11.92 27.05
C ASP A 704 15.42 11.65 27.91
N LEU A 705 14.23 11.51 27.31
CA LEU A 705 13.00 11.15 28.01
C LEU A 705 13.13 9.78 28.69
N VAL A 706 13.70 8.78 28.00
CA VAL A 706 13.93 7.44 28.60
C VAL A 706 14.79 7.55 29.87
N LYS A 707 15.85 8.36 29.85
CA LYS A 707 16.69 8.59 31.05
C LYS A 707 15.90 9.32 32.14
N ARG A 708 15.12 10.34 31.77
CA ARG A 708 14.30 11.12 32.72
C ARG A 708 13.22 10.30 33.38
N ILE A 709 12.58 9.36 32.69
CA ILE A 709 11.61 8.42 33.28
C ILE A 709 12.27 7.57 34.39
N ASP A 710 13.56 7.27 34.25
CA ASP A 710 14.30 6.50 35.24
C ASP A 710 14.79 7.33 36.42
N SER A 711 15.22 8.57 36.16
CA SER A 711 15.79 9.46 37.18
C SER A 711 14.78 10.35 37.91
N ASP A 712 13.71 10.76 37.24
CA ASP A 712 12.74 11.77 37.70
C ASP A 712 11.36 11.56 37.06
N TRP A 713 10.69 10.47 37.47
CA TRP A 713 9.36 10.12 36.97
C TRP A 713 8.30 11.16 37.35
N GLU A 714 8.36 11.73 38.56
CA GLU A 714 7.37 12.69 39.05
C GLU A 714 7.27 13.92 38.14
N ALA A 715 8.40 14.42 37.64
CA ALA A 715 8.41 15.52 36.68
C ALA A 715 7.80 15.12 35.32
N VAL A 716 8.04 13.89 34.85
CA VAL A 716 7.45 13.38 33.60
C VAL A 716 5.94 13.21 33.74
N GLU A 717 5.48 12.58 34.82
CA GLU A 717 4.06 12.40 35.10
C GLU A 717 3.33 13.74 35.22
N SER A 718 3.93 14.71 35.91
CA SER A 718 3.39 16.07 36.04
C SER A 718 3.18 16.73 34.66
N VAL A 719 4.12 16.55 33.74
CA VAL A 719 3.97 17.01 32.33
C VAL A 719 2.79 16.33 31.64
N LEU A 720 2.64 15.01 31.76
CA LEU A 720 1.55 14.27 31.13
C LEU A 720 0.18 14.72 31.67
N ARG A 721 0.05 14.89 32.99
CA ARG A 721 -1.17 15.41 33.62
C ARG A 721 -1.48 16.83 33.18
N ARG A 722 -0.45 17.70 33.13
CA ARG A 722 -0.59 19.08 32.66
C ARG A 722 -1.12 19.14 31.23
N ILE A 723 -0.62 18.29 30.34
CA ILE A 723 -1.13 18.19 28.96
C ILE A 723 -2.62 17.83 28.98
N ARG A 724 -3.01 16.75 29.67
CA ARG A 724 -4.41 16.32 29.77
C ARG A 724 -5.33 17.43 30.28
N ASP A 725 -4.97 18.03 31.41
CA ASP A 725 -5.82 18.99 32.13
C ASP A 725 -5.97 20.32 31.38
N THR A 726 -5.06 20.61 30.43
CA THR A 726 -5.10 21.83 29.60
C THR A 726 -5.73 21.57 28.23
N LEU A 727 -5.41 20.43 27.59
CA LEU A 727 -5.79 20.13 26.21
C LEU A 727 -7.26 19.70 26.09
N PHE A 728 -7.76 18.86 27.00
CA PHE A 728 -9.09 18.27 26.87
C PHE A 728 -10.15 19.18 27.47
N ASN A 729 -10.64 20.07 26.63
CA ASN A 729 -11.54 21.14 27.01
C ASN A 729 -12.56 21.40 25.90
N ARG A 730 -13.85 21.45 26.24
CA ARG A 730 -14.93 21.59 25.26
C ARG A 730 -14.95 22.96 24.57
N GLY A 731 -14.41 24.00 25.21
CA GLY A 731 -14.39 25.36 24.68
C GLY A 731 -13.50 25.54 23.44
N ARG A 732 -12.56 24.60 23.19
CA ARG A 732 -11.69 24.59 22.00
C ARG A 732 -11.64 23.21 21.35
N MET A 733 -12.81 22.56 21.32
CA MET A 733 -13.03 21.26 20.72
C MET A 733 -13.83 21.38 19.42
N VAL A 734 -13.56 20.48 18.48
CA VAL A 734 -14.40 20.22 17.31
C VAL A 734 -14.86 18.78 17.31
N ILE A 735 -16.14 18.56 17.02
CA ILE A 735 -16.74 17.25 16.81
C ILE A 735 -16.97 17.08 15.32
N ASN A 736 -16.47 16.01 14.73
CA ASN A 736 -16.70 15.67 13.33
C ASN A 736 -17.37 14.31 13.25
N LEU A 737 -18.58 14.26 12.67
CA LEU A 737 -19.33 13.03 12.53
C LEU A 737 -19.72 12.80 11.07
N THR A 738 -19.28 11.66 10.54
CA THR A 738 -19.65 11.19 9.20
C THR A 738 -20.51 9.95 9.31
N THR A 739 -21.77 10.05 8.91
CA THR A 739 -22.74 8.96 9.06
C THR A 739 -24.03 9.20 8.26
N ASP A 740 -24.83 8.15 8.10
CA ASP A 740 -26.16 8.22 7.52
C ASP A 740 -27.14 9.02 8.43
N GLU A 741 -28.19 9.62 7.85
CA GLU A 741 -29.19 10.43 8.60
C GLU A 741 -29.82 9.70 9.78
N ALA A 742 -30.10 8.40 9.65
CA ALA A 742 -30.72 7.61 10.70
C ALA A 742 -29.87 7.49 11.98
N ILE A 743 -28.55 7.59 11.86
CA ILE A 743 -27.61 7.51 12.99
C ILE A 743 -27.43 8.88 13.63
N TRP A 744 -27.42 9.94 12.81
CA TRP A 744 -27.30 11.33 13.26
C TRP A 744 -28.34 11.68 14.33
N ASP A 745 -29.62 11.40 14.09
CA ASP A 745 -30.72 11.74 15.00
C ASP A 745 -30.52 11.20 16.44
N ARG A 746 -29.88 10.03 16.57
CA ARG A 746 -29.55 9.44 17.87
C ARG A 746 -28.25 9.99 18.45
N ALA A 747 -27.23 10.14 17.60
CA ALA A 747 -25.90 10.58 17.99
C ALA A 747 -25.89 12.00 18.58
N GLN A 748 -26.78 12.90 18.15
CA GLN A 748 -26.83 14.28 18.64
C GLN A 748 -26.98 14.40 20.15
N GLY A 749 -27.89 13.62 20.75
CA GLY A 749 -28.12 13.63 22.20
C GLY A 749 -26.95 13.07 23.00
N GLU A 750 -26.37 11.98 22.51
CA GLU A 750 -25.21 11.33 23.14
C GLU A 750 -23.95 12.22 23.04
N LEU A 751 -23.71 12.84 21.88
CA LEU A 751 -22.61 13.78 21.66
C LEU A 751 -22.76 15.06 22.49
N THR A 752 -23.98 15.58 22.64
CA THR A 752 -24.25 16.73 23.51
C THR A 752 -23.88 16.40 24.96
N THR A 753 -24.27 15.21 25.43
CA THR A 753 -23.97 14.74 26.79
C THR A 753 -22.46 14.54 26.97
N PHE A 754 -21.80 13.90 26.00
CA PHE A 754 -20.35 13.72 25.98
C PHE A 754 -19.59 15.06 26.05
N ALA A 755 -19.93 16.02 25.20
CA ALA A 755 -19.30 17.33 25.18
C ALA A 755 -19.49 18.11 26.48
N GLN A 756 -20.65 17.96 27.13
CA GLN A 756 -20.93 18.57 28.43
C GLN A 756 -20.18 17.94 29.60
N ALA A 757 -19.73 16.69 29.47
CA ALA A 757 -18.92 16.02 30.48
C ALA A 757 -17.46 16.49 30.51
N LEU A 758 -16.98 17.11 29.43
CA LEU A 758 -15.63 17.66 29.35
C LEU A 758 -15.52 19.03 30.06
N PRO A 759 -14.34 19.37 30.62
CA PRO A 759 -14.08 20.67 31.22
C PRO A 759 -14.34 21.85 30.27
N ASP A 760 -14.69 23.01 30.84
CA ASP A 760 -14.95 24.27 30.14
C ASP A 760 -14.17 25.42 30.78
N THR A 761 -12.86 25.21 30.89
CA THR A 761 -11.93 26.19 31.45
C THR A 761 -11.35 27.06 30.33
N HIS A 762 -11.29 28.36 30.53
CA HIS A 762 -10.66 29.24 29.55
C HIS A 762 -9.13 29.10 29.56
N HIS A 763 -8.51 28.83 28.40
CA HIS A 763 -7.07 28.79 28.19
C HIS A 763 -6.66 29.74 27.06
N ALA A 764 -5.68 30.60 27.33
CA ALA A 764 -5.10 31.49 26.32
C ALA A 764 -4.18 30.71 25.36
N ASP A 765 -3.94 31.27 24.18
CA ASP A 765 -2.93 30.75 23.25
C ASP A 765 -1.52 30.86 23.87
N ALA A 766 -0.78 29.77 23.76
CA ALA A 766 0.63 29.71 24.12
C ALA A 766 1.49 30.42 23.05
N ASP A 767 2.58 31.02 23.51
CA ASP A 767 3.55 31.65 22.61
C ASP A 767 4.48 30.59 21.99
N TRP A 768 4.29 30.34 20.70
CA TRP A 768 5.09 29.42 19.89
C TRP A 768 6.18 30.11 19.08
N SER A 769 6.43 31.40 19.31
CA SER A 769 7.50 32.14 18.63
C SER A 769 8.83 31.39 18.67
N HIS A 770 9.44 31.26 17.48
CA HIS A 770 10.71 30.57 17.30
C HIS A 770 11.54 31.30 16.27
N ASP A 771 12.85 31.36 16.51
CA ASP A 771 13.80 31.91 15.55
C ASP A 771 14.17 30.82 14.55
N PHE A 772 13.63 30.94 13.34
CA PHE A 772 13.81 29.95 12.29
C PHE A 772 15.15 30.20 11.60
N ALA A 773 16.15 29.37 11.95
CA ALA A 773 17.48 29.42 11.37
C ALA A 773 17.74 28.15 10.54
N PRO A 774 17.51 28.17 9.21
CA PRO A 774 17.91 27.08 8.32
C PRO A 774 19.42 26.83 8.44
N ALA A 775 19.83 25.57 8.41
CA ALA A 775 21.23 25.18 8.49
C ALA A 775 21.54 24.04 7.54
N ASP A 776 22.76 24.05 7.01
CA ASP A 776 23.29 22.96 6.22
C ASP A 776 23.82 21.84 7.14
N GLU A 777 23.19 20.66 7.11
CA GLU A 777 23.42 19.58 8.07
C GLU A 777 23.71 18.23 7.42
N GLY A 778 24.75 17.56 7.93
CA GLY A 778 25.08 16.16 7.66
C GLY A 778 24.79 15.30 8.88
N LEU A 779 23.70 14.54 8.83
CA LEU A 779 23.22 13.66 9.89
C LEU A 779 23.70 12.23 9.66
N VAL A 780 24.64 11.78 10.50
CA VAL A 780 25.29 10.48 10.37
C VAL A 780 24.39 9.35 10.88
N ILE A 781 24.22 8.32 10.03
CA ILE A 781 23.63 7.01 10.36
C ILE A 781 24.49 5.87 9.79
N PRO A 782 24.41 4.65 10.35
CA PRO A 782 25.10 3.49 9.79
C PRO A 782 24.38 2.98 8.53
N ALA A 783 24.55 3.67 7.40
CA ALA A 783 23.93 3.33 6.13
C ALA A 783 24.94 3.37 4.97
N GLN A 784 24.70 2.53 3.95
CA GLN A 784 25.47 2.49 2.70
C GLN A 784 24.89 3.42 1.61
N VAL A 785 23.73 4.01 1.88
CA VAL A 785 23.01 4.93 0.99
C VAL A 785 22.67 6.22 1.73
N ASN A 786 22.44 7.28 0.97
CA ASN A 786 22.13 8.61 1.48
C ASN A 786 20.67 9.00 1.18
N TYR A 787 20.21 10.02 1.88
CA TYR A 787 18.98 10.75 1.65
C TYR A 787 19.36 12.23 1.55
N VAL A 788 19.32 12.78 0.35
CA VAL A 788 19.83 14.13 0.07
C VAL A 788 18.65 15.05 -0.15
N GLY A 789 18.57 16.11 0.66
CA GLY A 789 17.55 17.14 0.52
C GLY A 789 18.14 18.54 0.40
N LYS A 790 17.51 19.37 -0.45
CA LYS A 790 17.79 20.80 -0.58
C LYS A 790 16.48 21.56 -0.70
N GLY A 791 16.28 22.61 0.07
CA GLY A 791 15.00 23.31 0.12
C GLY A 791 15.08 24.75 0.59
N ALA A 792 13.99 25.48 0.45
CA ALA A 792 13.84 26.87 0.91
C ALA A 792 12.36 27.22 1.07
N ASN A 793 12.08 28.37 1.69
CA ASN A 793 10.74 28.96 1.66
C ASN A 793 10.64 29.98 0.51
N LEU A 794 9.94 29.63 -0.56
CA LEU A 794 9.83 30.45 -1.76
C LEU A 794 9.08 31.77 -1.53
N LYS A 795 8.08 31.79 -0.64
CA LYS A 795 7.37 33.04 -0.27
C LYS A 795 8.31 34.00 0.46
N ALA A 796 9.13 33.50 1.37
CA ALA A 796 10.15 34.30 2.06
C ALA A 796 11.22 34.83 1.10
N LEU A 797 11.50 34.10 0.01
CA LEU A 797 12.38 34.53 -1.08
C LEU A 797 11.71 35.47 -2.10
N GLY A 798 10.44 35.86 -1.88
CA GLY A 798 9.72 36.81 -2.73
C GLY A 798 9.01 36.20 -3.95
N PHE A 799 8.86 34.88 -3.99
CA PHE A 799 8.13 34.19 -5.06
C PHE A 799 6.70 33.88 -4.60
N ASP A 800 5.72 34.48 -5.27
CA ASP A 800 4.30 34.17 -5.13
C ASP A 800 3.84 33.34 -6.32
N LEU A 801 3.91 32.03 -6.17
CA LEU A 801 3.61 31.06 -7.23
C LEU A 801 2.15 30.61 -7.17
N SER A 802 1.54 30.40 -8.34
CA SER A 802 0.17 29.87 -8.47
C SER A 802 0.15 28.34 -8.35
N ALA A 803 -1.05 27.77 -8.27
CA ALA A 803 -1.24 26.32 -8.28
C ALA A 803 -0.83 25.63 -9.59
N ALA A 804 -0.68 26.39 -10.68
CA ALA A 804 -0.10 25.91 -11.95
C ALA A 804 1.32 25.33 -11.77
N SER A 805 2.04 25.77 -10.74
CA SER A 805 3.37 25.22 -10.40
C SER A 805 3.34 23.72 -10.11
N ALA A 806 2.21 23.17 -9.65
CA ALA A 806 2.07 21.73 -9.44
C ALA A 806 2.23 20.93 -10.75
N VAL A 807 1.80 21.50 -11.88
CA VAL A 807 1.94 20.89 -13.21
C VAL A 807 3.40 20.89 -13.65
N ALA A 808 4.10 21.99 -13.44
CA ALA A 808 5.53 22.08 -13.73
C ALA A 808 6.37 21.11 -12.86
N LEU A 809 6.02 20.98 -11.57
CA LEU A 809 6.64 20.02 -10.66
C LEU A 809 6.38 18.57 -11.08
N ARG A 810 5.16 18.25 -11.52
CA ARG A 810 4.84 16.92 -12.03
C ARG A 810 5.72 16.56 -13.21
N LEU A 811 5.85 17.47 -14.18
CA LEU A 811 6.75 17.24 -15.32
C LEU A 811 8.19 17.04 -14.84
N LEU A 812 8.70 17.91 -13.97
CA LEU A 812 10.06 17.82 -13.43
C LEU A 812 10.33 16.49 -12.72
N ASN A 813 9.37 16.02 -11.93
CA ASN A 813 9.47 14.77 -11.17
C ASN A 813 9.44 13.53 -12.08
N THR A 814 8.58 13.53 -13.09
CA THR A 814 8.35 12.39 -13.99
C THR A 814 9.31 12.33 -15.17
N THR A 815 10.11 13.38 -15.39
CA THR A 815 11.11 13.44 -16.45
C THR A 815 12.50 13.65 -15.84
N TYR A 816 12.92 14.90 -15.64
CA TYR A 816 14.28 15.27 -15.28
C TYR A 816 14.81 14.58 -14.02
N LEU A 817 14.08 14.62 -12.90
CA LEU A 817 14.56 14.02 -11.65
C LEU A 817 14.53 12.49 -11.71
N TRP A 818 13.53 11.90 -12.36
CA TRP A 818 13.50 10.47 -12.61
C TRP A 818 14.73 10.01 -13.39
N ASP A 819 15.02 10.69 -14.50
CA ASP A 819 16.15 10.34 -15.35
C ASP A 819 17.50 10.59 -14.67
N LYS A 820 17.68 11.76 -14.05
CA LYS A 820 18.98 12.18 -13.52
C LYS A 820 19.32 11.56 -12.16
N VAL A 821 18.35 11.49 -11.25
CA VAL A 821 18.60 10.98 -9.89
C VAL A 821 18.45 9.46 -9.85
N ARG A 822 17.42 8.90 -10.50
CA ARG A 822 17.15 7.45 -10.47
C ARG A 822 17.85 6.69 -11.59
N VAL A 823 17.54 6.98 -12.86
CA VAL A 823 18.05 6.17 -13.99
C VAL A 823 19.57 6.30 -14.15
N GLN A 824 20.08 7.53 -14.18
CA GLN A 824 21.51 7.80 -14.38
C GLN A 824 22.29 7.83 -13.05
N GLY A 825 21.66 8.32 -11.98
CA GLY A 825 22.27 8.44 -10.66
C GLY A 825 22.28 7.14 -9.85
N GLY A 826 21.41 6.18 -10.17
CA GLY A 826 21.32 4.90 -9.46
C GLY A 826 20.61 4.98 -8.10
N ALA A 827 19.97 6.11 -7.76
CA ALA A 827 19.11 6.19 -6.58
C ALA A 827 17.80 5.41 -6.81
N TYR A 828 17.16 4.95 -5.74
CA TYR A 828 15.84 4.33 -5.89
C TYR A 828 14.75 5.35 -6.28
N GLY A 829 14.89 6.61 -5.87
CA GLY A 829 13.97 7.67 -6.27
C GLY A 829 14.53 9.07 -6.06
N GLY A 830 14.02 10.01 -6.85
CA GLY A 830 14.26 11.45 -6.73
C GLY A 830 12.96 12.20 -6.96
N SER A 831 12.71 13.26 -6.18
CA SER A 831 11.46 14.02 -6.26
C SER A 831 11.65 15.45 -5.78
N SER A 832 10.70 16.31 -6.16
CA SER A 832 10.52 17.66 -5.66
C SER A 832 9.09 17.85 -5.16
N ARG A 833 8.92 18.73 -4.18
CA ARG A 833 7.62 19.05 -3.57
C ARG A 833 7.55 20.54 -3.28
N PHE A 834 6.38 21.11 -3.49
CA PHE A 834 6.09 22.49 -3.14
C PHE A 834 4.74 22.58 -2.44
N ASP A 835 4.73 23.20 -1.27
CA ASP A 835 3.51 23.49 -0.53
C ASP A 835 3.16 24.97 -0.69
N LEU A 836 2.11 25.24 -1.46
CA LEU A 836 1.60 26.59 -1.72
C LEU A 836 1.11 27.31 -0.46
N SER A 837 0.74 26.58 0.59
CA SER A 837 0.27 27.18 1.84
C SER A 837 1.42 27.82 2.60
N SER A 838 2.45 27.01 2.89
CA SER A 838 3.64 27.42 3.65
C SER A 838 4.65 28.18 2.80
N GLY A 839 4.70 27.96 1.49
CA GLY A 839 5.79 28.39 0.62
C GLY A 839 7.00 27.45 0.65
N ASN A 840 6.96 26.35 1.42
CA ASN A 840 8.09 25.43 1.53
C ASN A 840 8.27 24.62 0.24
N PHE A 841 9.49 24.65 -0.29
CA PHE A 841 9.95 23.85 -1.41
C PHE A 841 11.08 22.91 -0.97
N ALA A 842 11.09 21.67 -1.47
CA ALA A 842 12.17 20.73 -1.22
C ALA A 842 12.40 19.79 -2.41
N PHE A 843 13.67 19.57 -2.75
CA PHE A 843 14.17 18.40 -3.47
C PHE A 843 14.55 17.30 -2.48
N LEU A 844 14.31 16.04 -2.84
CA LEU A 844 14.57 14.87 -2.00
C LEU A 844 14.99 13.66 -2.86
N SER A 845 16.02 12.94 -2.41
CA SER A 845 16.39 11.63 -2.94
C SER A 845 16.15 10.52 -1.92
N TYR A 846 15.99 9.29 -2.41
CA TYR A 846 15.70 8.13 -1.59
C TYR A 846 16.60 6.94 -1.96
N ARG A 847 17.33 6.43 -0.95
CA ARG A 847 18.34 5.37 -1.10
C ARG A 847 19.33 5.71 -2.22
N ASP A 848 19.94 6.87 -2.10
CA ASP A 848 20.81 7.46 -3.11
C ASP A 848 22.28 7.08 -2.86
N PRO A 849 22.99 6.46 -3.81
CA PRO A 849 24.41 6.17 -3.64
C PRO A 849 25.28 7.43 -3.71
N ASN A 850 24.73 8.58 -4.12
CA ASN A 850 25.44 9.84 -4.29
C ASN A 850 25.08 10.87 -3.20
N LEU A 851 25.81 12.00 -3.21
CA LEU A 851 25.53 13.17 -2.40
C LEU A 851 25.69 14.45 -3.24
N THR A 852 26.94 14.87 -3.52
CA THR A 852 27.20 16.13 -4.24
C THR A 852 26.66 16.12 -5.67
N LYS A 853 26.75 14.98 -6.38
CA LYS A 853 26.17 14.84 -7.72
C LYS A 853 24.65 15.06 -7.73
N THR A 854 23.97 14.64 -6.67
CA THR A 854 22.52 14.83 -6.54
C THR A 854 22.18 16.30 -6.30
N LEU A 855 22.99 17.00 -5.50
CA LEU A 855 22.88 18.47 -5.35
C LEU A 855 23.11 19.19 -6.69
N ASP A 856 24.11 18.76 -7.48
CA ASP A 856 24.33 19.32 -8.82
C ASP A 856 23.10 19.13 -9.72
N VAL A 857 22.40 17.99 -9.63
CA VAL A 857 21.14 17.77 -10.36
C VAL A 857 20.06 18.73 -9.89
N TYR A 858 19.91 18.95 -8.58
CA TYR A 858 18.93 19.89 -8.04
C TYR A 858 19.19 21.31 -8.53
N ASP A 859 20.45 21.75 -8.51
CA ASP A 859 20.84 23.10 -8.93
C ASP A 859 20.69 23.34 -10.43
N ASN A 860 20.64 22.27 -11.23
CA ASN A 860 20.40 22.33 -12.66
C ASN A 860 18.93 22.12 -13.06
N ALA A 861 18.02 21.91 -12.11
CA ALA A 861 16.61 21.64 -12.39
C ALA A 861 15.89 22.79 -13.12
N ALA A 862 16.24 24.04 -12.82
CA ALA A 862 15.69 25.21 -13.50
C ALA A 862 15.94 25.19 -15.02
N LYS A 863 17.11 24.69 -15.45
CA LYS A 863 17.44 24.55 -16.87
C LYS A 863 16.50 23.57 -17.58
N ALA A 864 16.08 22.50 -16.90
CA ALA A 864 15.13 21.54 -17.45
C ALA A 864 13.75 22.18 -17.66
N LEU A 865 13.26 22.97 -16.71
CA LEU A 865 11.98 23.69 -16.86
C LEU A 865 12.01 24.77 -17.95
N ARG A 866 13.18 25.36 -18.23
CA ARG A 866 13.37 26.32 -19.33
C ARG A 866 13.52 25.68 -20.71
N ALA A 867 13.70 24.37 -20.81
CA ALA A 867 13.71 23.67 -22.10
C ALA A 867 12.31 23.65 -22.72
N GLU A 868 12.17 23.57 -24.06
CA GLU A 868 10.86 23.54 -24.73
C GLU A 868 10.02 22.34 -24.25
N ILE A 869 8.71 22.55 -24.07
CA ILE A 869 7.77 21.53 -23.60
C ILE A 869 6.75 21.29 -24.69
N GLY A 870 6.56 20.04 -25.09
CA GLY A 870 5.52 19.67 -26.03
C GLY A 870 4.12 19.89 -25.44
N GLU A 871 3.18 20.32 -26.27
CA GLU A 871 1.77 20.55 -25.85
C GLU A 871 1.17 19.29 -25.21
N THR A 872 1.48 18.11 -25.74
CA THR A 872 1.06 16.81 -25.20
C THR A 872 1.54 16.59 -23.75
N ASP A 873 2.81 16.91 -23.46
CA ASP A 873 3.38 16.71 -22.12
C ASP A 873 2.80 17.68 -21.09
N LEU A 874 2.50 18.91 -21.52
CA LEU A 874 1.78 19.88 -20.71
C LEU A 874 0.38 19.37 -20.36
N VAL A 875 -0.41 18.96 -21.36
CA VAL A 875 -1.77 18.47 -21.15
C VAL A 875 -1.78 17.23 -20.25
N ARG A 876 -0.89 16.26 -20.48
CA ARG A 876 -0.73 15.07 -19.62
C ARG A 876 -0.36 15.44 -18.19
N SER A 877 0.51 16.42 -18.01
CA SER A 877 0.88 16.91 -16.67
C SER A 877 -0.32 17.55 -15.97
N VAL A 878 -1.14 18.33 -16.67
CA VAL A 878 -2.38 18.90 -16.12
C VAL A 878 -3.35 17.79 -15.72
N ILE A 879 -3.61 16.83 -16.61
CA ILE A 879 -4.49 15.68 -16.35
C ILE A 879 -4.02 14.91 -15.11
N GLY A 880 -2.72 14.64 -15.01
CA GLY A 880 -2.18 13.90 -13.89
C GLY A 880 -2.24 14.65 -12.56
N VAL A 881 -2.07 15.99 -12.56
CA VAL A 881 -2.28 16.81 -11.35
C VAL A 881 -3.74 16.82 -10.95
N VAL A 882 -4.67 16.96 -11.91
CA VAL A 882 -6.11 16.89 -11.63
C VAL A 882 -6.50 15.50 -11.13
N GLY A 883 -5.92 14.44 -11.69
CA GLY A 883 -6.07 13.06 -11.22
C GLY A 883 -5.63 12.87 -9.77
N ASP A 884 -4.52 13.50 -9.35
CA ASP A 884 -4.07 13.46 -7.96
C ASP A 884 -4.97 14.27 -7.01
N LEU A 885 -5.55 15.38 -7.48
CA LEU A 885 -6.49 16.20 -6.70
C LEU A 885 -7.86 15.53 -6.52
N ASP A 886 -8.30 14.81 -7.54
CA ASP A 886 -9.63 14.18 -7.58
C ASP A 886 -9.58 12.71 -7.12
N ARG A 887 -8.48 12.23 -6.52
CA ARG A 887 -8.40 10.84 -6.08
C ARG A 887 -9.60 10.43 -5.21
N PRO A 888 -10.13 9.20 -5.38
CA PRO A 888 -11.23 8.70 -4.59
C PRO A 888 -10.85 8.64 -3.11
N GLU A 889 -11.69 9.23 -2.28
CA GLU A 889 -11.63 9.13 -0.82
C GLU A 889 -12.74 8.18 -0.34
N PHE A 890 -12.44 7.32 0.62
CA PHE A 890 -13.47 6.59 1.35
C PHE A 890 -14.35 7.55 2.14
N VAL A 891 -15.56 7.11 2.52
CA VAL A 891 -16.56 7.97 3.16
C VAL A 891 -16.06 8.59 4.47
N ASP A 892 -15.28 7.85 5.26
CA ASP A 892 -14.61 8.35 6.46
C ASP A 892 -13.57 9.44 6.13
N ALA A 893 -12.73 9.19 5.13
CA ALA A 893 -11.73 10.14 4.66
C ALA A 893 -12.37 11.41 4.08
N LYS A 894 -13.52 11.30 3.38
CA LYS A 894 -14.28 12.45 2.86
C LYS A 894 -14.67 13.41 3.98
N GLY A 895 -15.29 12.89 5.05
CA GLY A 895 -15.67 13.71 6.19
C GLY A 895 -14.47 14.32 6.92
N TYR A 896 -13.43 13.53 7.17
CA TYR A 896 -12.20 14.05 7.78
C TYR A 896 -11.54 15.16 6.92
N SER A 897 -11.45 14.96 5.60
CA SER A 897 -10.91 15.95 4.67
C SER A 897 -11.74 17.24 4.63
N ALA A 898 -13.07 17.14 4.71
CA ALA A 898 -13.95 18.31 4.79
C ALA A 898 -13.71 19.10 6.09
N MET A 899 -13.67 18.43 7.25
CA MET A 899 -13.28 19.05 8.51
C MET A 899 -11.89 19.70 8.41
N TRP A 900 -10.89 18.96 7.91
CA TRP A 900 -9.52 19.46 7.88
C TRP A 900 -9.37 20.73 7.02
N ARG A 901 -10.08 20.80 5.88
CA ARG A 901 -10.16 22.00 5.03
C ARG A 901 -10.71 23.19 5.81
N ILE A 902 -11.77 23.00 6.59
CA ILE A 902 -12.33 24.04 7.46
C ILE A 902 -11.31 24.47 8.53
N LEU A 903 -10.67 23.52 9.20
CA LEU A 903 -9.73 23.80 10.29
C LEU A 903 -8.45 24.50 9.83
N ASN A 904 -7.99 24.23 8.61
CA ASN A 904 -6.79 24.85 8.03
C ASN A 904 -7.08 26.07 7.12
N GLY A 905 -8.34 26.50 7.03
CA GLY A 905 -8.76 27.68 6.26
C GLY A 905 -8.82 27.48 4.74
N THR A 906 -8.85 26.24 4.25
CA THR A 906 -9.03 25.94 2.83
C THR A 906 -10.50 26.06 2.43
N SER A 907 -10.90 27.21 1.89
CA SER A 907 -12.26 27.40 1.37
C SER A 907 -12.49 26.74 0.01
N ASP A 908 -13.76 26.52 -0.35
CA ASP A 908 -14.13 25.99 -1.65
C ASP A 908 -13.80 26.98 -2.78
N GLU A 909 -13.88 28.28 -2.54
CA GLU A 909 -13.45 29.31 -3.50
C GLU A 909 -11.93 29.23 -3.77
N LEU A 910 -11.13 29.01 -2.72
CA LEU A 910 -9.68 28.82 -2.88
C LEU A 910 -9.38 27.55 -3.68
N ARG A 911 -10.08 26.45 -3.38
CA ARG A 911 -9.92 25.18 -4.12
C ARG A 911 -10.30 25.34 -5.58
N GLN A 912 -11.41 26.00 -5.87
CA GLN A 912 -11.86 26.28 -7.23
C GLN A 912 -10.85 27.15 -7.98
N ARG A 913 -10.38 28.24 -7.36
CA ARG A 913 -9.37 29.11 -7.97
C ARG A 913 -8.09 28.33 -8.30
N ARG A 914 -7.59 27.50 -7.38
CA ARG A 914 -6.41 26.65 -7.63
C ARG A 914 -6.65 25.67 -8.76
N ARG A 915 -7.85 25.09 -8.87
CA ARG A 915 -8.22 24.22 -9.99
C ARG A 915 -8.20 24.97 -11.32
N ASP A 916 -8.76 26.17 -11.35
CA ASP A 916 -8.76 27.02 -12.54
C ASP A 916 -7.33 27.39 -12.97
N GLU A 917 -6.45 27.74 -12.02
CA GLU A 917 -5.02 27.98 -12.26
C GLU A 917 -4.32 26.75 -12.85
N ILE A 918 -4.59 25.55 -12.32
CA ILE A 918 -4.02 24.29 -12.83
C ILE A 918 -4.49 24.01 -14.26
N LEU A 919 -5.79 24.14 -14.53
CA LEU A 919 -6.37 23.90 -15.85
C LEU A 919 -5.90 24.93 -16.89
N ALA A 920 -5.53 26.14 -16.44
CA ALA A 920 -5.02 27.23 -17.27
C ALA A 920 -3.49 27.29 -17.34
N THR A 921 -2.77 26.28 -16.83
CA THR A 921 -1.31 26.26 -16.81
C THR A 921 -0.72 26.56 -18.19
N SER A 922 0.24 27.49 -18.21
CA SER A 922 0.90 27.96 -19.40
C SER A 922 2.41 27.80 -19.31
N ARG A 923 3.11 28.09 -20.41
CA ARG A 923 4.58 28.15 -20.42
C ARG A 923 5.14 29.16 -19.40
N ALA A 924 4.43 30.25 -19.14
CA ALA A 924 4.89 31.28 -18.20
C ALA A 924 5.05 30.73 -16.78
N ASP A 925 4.17 29.81 -16.36
CA ASP A 925 4.20 29.20 -15.03
C ASP A 925 5.44 28.30 -14.84
N PHE A 926 5.89 27.61 -15.89
CA PHE A 926 7.12 26.82 -15.88
C PHE A 926 8.36 27.71 -15.73
N LEU A 927 8.37 28.86 -16.41
CA LEU A 927 9.46 29.83 -16.29
C LEU A 927 9.47 30.48 -14.90
N ALA A 928 8.30 30.83 -14.35
CA ALA A 928 8.19 31.35 -13.00
C ALA A 928 8.71 30.37 -11.94
N LEU A 929 8.37 29.07 -12.07
CA LEU A 929 8.95 28.05 -11.21
C LEU A 929 10.46 27.90 -11.44
N ALA A 930 10.94 27.95 -12.69
CA ALA A 930 12.38 27.88 -12.97
C ALA A 930 13.16 29.03 -12.30
N ASP A 931 12.63 30.26 -12.32
CA ASP A 931 13.23 31.40 -11.64
C ASP A 931 13.26 31.20 -10.11
N ALA A 932 12.20 30.61 -9.56
CA ALA A 932 12.17 30.23 -8.14
C ALA A 932 13.20 29.13 -7.81
N LEU A 933 13.40 28.16 -8.71
CA LEU A 933 14.40 27.10 -8.53
C LEU A 933 15.84 27.61 -8.61
N ASP A 934 16.13 28.64 -9.41
CA ASP A 934 17.44 29.30 -9.37
C ASP A 934 17.69 29.94 -7.99
N ALA A 935 16.65 30.52 -7.38
CA ALA A 935 16.77 31.05 -6.03
C ALA A 935 16.98 29.93 -4.99
N VAL A 936 16.35 28.77 -5.14
CA VAL A 936 16.63 27.58 -4.32
C VAL A 936 18.06 27.10 -4.53
N ALA A 937 18.56 27.08 -5.76
CA ALA A 937 19.94 26.68 -6.04
C ALA A 937 20.94 27.62 -5.32
N ALA A 938 20.67 28.92 -5.31
CA ALA A 938 21.52 29.94 -4.70
C ALA A 938 21.39 30.08 -3.18
N GLN A 939 20.19 29.90 -2.62
CA GLN A 939 19.87 30.25 -1.22
C GLN A 939 19.25 29.10 -0.41
N GLY A 940 18.96 27.97 -1.04
CA GLY A 940 18.39 26.82 -0.35
C GLY A 940 19.43 26.10 0.51
N HIS A 941 19.01 25.68 1.70
CA HIS A 941 19.83 24.91 2.63
C HIS A 941 19.71 23.41 2.37
N VAL A 942 20.73 22.68 2.81
CA VAL A 942 20.94 21.26 2.52
C VAL A 942 20.87 20.45 3.81
N VAL A 943 20.07 19.38 3.79
CA VAL A 943 20.09 18.38 4.86
C VAL A 943 20.35 17.02 4.23
N VAL A 944 21.35 16.31 4.75
CA VAL A 944 21.68 14.96 4.33
C VAL A 944 21.58 14.02 5.53
N LEU A 945 20.90 12.90 5.34
CA LEU A 945 20.96 11.75 6.25
C LEU A 945 21.73 10.63 5.53
N GLY A 946 22.83 10.15 6.08
CA GLY A 946 23.66 9.17 5.35
C GLY A 946 24.88 8.66 6.11
N GLY A 947 25.71 7.89 5.40
CA GLY A 947 26.94 7.33 5.96
C GLY A 947 28.00 8.40 6.21
N GLU A 948 28.73 8.27 7.33
CA GLU A 948 29.77 9.22 7.74
C GLU A 948 30.82 9.47 6.65
N ALA A 949 31.27 8.41 5.98
CA ALA A 949 32.25 8.51 4.91
C ALA A 949 31.77 9.36 3.72
N ALA A 950 30.48 9.23 3.34
CA ALA A 950 29.91 9.99 2.23
C ALA A 950 29.79 11.48 2.57
N ILE A 951 29.36 11.80 3.80
CA ILE A 951 29.24 13.18 4.30
C ILE A 951 30.62 13.83 4.40
N ASN A 952 31.61 13.13 4.96
CA ASN A 952 32.98 13.65 5.07
C ASN A 952 33.61 13.86 3.68
N ALA A 953 33.45 12.92 2.75
CA ALA A 953 33.93 13.07 1.38
C ALA A 953 33.28 14.26 0.64
N ALA A 954 32.02 14.58 0.95
CA ALA A 954 31.36 15.77 0.41
C ALA A 954 31.97 17.06 0.98
N ASN A 955 32.21 17.12 2.30
CA ASN A 955 32.88 18.24 2.95
C ASN A 955 34.34 18.42 2.50
N GLU A 956 35.06 17.34 2.16
CA GLU A 956 36.40 17.44 1.58
C GLU A 956 36.37 18.07 0.19
N LYS A 957 35.37 17.74 -0.63
CA LYS A 957 35.19 18.33 -1.97
C LYS A 957 34.72 19.78 -1.91
N GLN A 958 33.86 20.11 -0.95
CA GLN A 958 33.32 21.44 -0.71
C GLN A 958 33.45 21.80 0.78
N PRO A 959 34.59 22.37 1.20
CA PRO A 959 34.85 22.71 2.59
C PRO A 959 33.77 23.60 3.19
N GLY A 960 33.18 23.16 4.30
CA GLY A 960 32.11 23.88 5.00
C GLY A 960 30.71 23.64 4.46
N LEU A 961 30.51 22.69 3.55
CA LEU A 961 29.19 22.39 2.98
C LEU A 961 28.18 21.94 4.04
N LEU A 962 28.54 21.03 4.95
CA LEU A 962 27.62 20.48 5.95
C LEU A 962 28.22 20.52 7.35
N SER A 963 27.43 20.97 8.33
CA SER A 963 27.71 20.75 9.74
C SER A 963 27.40 19.30 10.13
N VAL A 964 28.39 18.54 10.61
CA VAL A 964 28.26 17.09 10.81
C VAL A 964 27.85 16.77 12.25
N SER A 965 26.78 16.01 12.42
CA SER A 965 26.36 15.48 13.72
C SER A 965 25.74 14.09 13.59
N LYS A 966 25.64 13.34 14.70
CA LYS A 966 24.86 12.10 14.71
C LYS A 966 23.37 12.42 14.62
N ALA A 967 22.63 11.64 13.84
CA ALA A 967 21.19 11.81 13.73
C ALA A 967 20.51 11.70 15.10
N VAL A 968 20.66 10.55 15.77
CA VAL A 968 20.08 10.31 17.09
C VAL A 968 21.12 9.80 18.04
#